data_AF-A0A7V9WPC5-F1
#
_entry.id   AF-A0A7V9WPC5-F1
#
_cell.length_a   1.000
_cell.length_b   1.000
_cell.length_c   1.000
_cell.angle_alpha   90.00
_cell.angle_beta   90.00
_cell.angle_gamma   90.00
#
_symmetry.space_group_name_H-M   'P 1'
#
loop_
_entity.id
_entity.type
_entity.pdbx_description
1 polymer ?
#
loop_
_entity_poly.entity_id
_entity_poly.type
_entity_poly.pdbx_seq_one_letter_code
_entity_poly.pdbx_strand_id
1 'polypeptide(L)'
;VYQARPTPKVPAVTPQAIDDALETIRKRTDALGVGEPEIQRSGQDQIGVGLPSVENADRAIQQVGTTAQLQFYDWEPNVVGGGERPFPTLFEAAQAAGKGTPRAEAEDVPAGPPDPAIVRQAGGSQQRLREIYDRRNDSSATKFYLFSSKRELIAGPDPSCAELLSDFEGRAPAKRPPLPAPLPKGTQCPNELRALGGAGPPGGSRVLGVPQGIVVVKAERPESLPPNAPFESYWVLEDDSELSGSDITNPAQQIDPQLNQPVVTMEFTDQGRRAFAAVTKRIAQRGAEVILPPGASREQAYQSFAITLDNQIVSRATINFVENPEGIDGRTGAQITGVGNAKQAQDLAEQLRIGALPIGLNLISQTQVSASLGQQALSQGVIAGGAGLLLTLLFLIAFYRVLGVVAGVTLVIYAVLLYAIVDLIPITLTLPGIAGLILTLGVAADANIVIFERIKEEARAGRSIPAAITSGYAKALRTIVDANVVTIGVAFILFTLATAGVKGFAFTLGVGTLVSLFTAVLATSAILGSMNRTRLLRSRLALGASRERPPPRFDFTGASKWFFSMSGAILAAGALAIAGFGLNFGIDFESGTRIQTPLERPSTPDQVRAALAPIGLGEAEVQAVQDPQLGANIVQISTEALGPNRVAEVRQALNERIGVREADFTSSSVGPTFGAQVARTAVYAIIASLLLISLYIGFRFEWKYAVPVLIALAHDLLITAGVYGLTEREVTTSTVAALLTILGYSLYDTIIVFDRIRENVPRMPRATFSQIVNRSMSEVITRSLVTSSSTLFPIVALMLFGGETLRDFGFALLVGVASGTYSSIFIAAPVLTAWKEREPLYR
;
A
#
# COMPACT_ATOMS: atom_id res chain seq x y z
N VAL A 1 2.65 3.91 3.58
CA VAL A 1 2.90 2.57 4.16
C VAL A 1 4.20 2.62 4.92
N TYR A 2 4.16 2.28 6.21
CA TYR A 2 5.30 2.21 7.09
C TYR A 2 5.68 0.76 7.36
N GLN A 3 6.98 0.44 7.39
CA GLN A 3 7.51 -0.81 7.89
C GLN A 3 7.91 -0.63 9.36
N ALA A 4 7.46 -1.54 10.20
CA ALA A 4 7.81 -1.57 11.61
C ALA A 4 9.26 -2.03 11.80
N ARG A 5 9.94 -1.35 12.72
CA ARG A 5 11.31 -1.63 13.13
C ARG A 5 11.35 -1.96 14.61
N PRO A 6 12.13 -2.99 15.02
CA PRO A 6 12.32 -3.27 16.43
C PRO A 6 13.02 -2.11 17.14
N THR A 7 12.73 -1.97 18.42
CA THR A 7 13.40 -1.03 19.35
C THR A 7 14.10 -1.85 20.44
N PRO A 8 15.04 -1.29 21.23
CA PRO A 8 15.59 -2.00 22.37
C PRO A 8 14.52 -2.54 23.34
N LYS A 9 13.46 -1.75 23.54
CA LYS A 9 12.31 -2.11 24.39
C LYS A 9 11.43 -3.20 23.75
N VAL A 10 11.34 -3.22 22.41
CA VAL A 10 10.56 -4.20 21.63
C VAL A 10 11.48 -4.83 20.57
N PRO A 11 12.33 -5.81 20.96
CA PRO A 11 13.41 -6.33 20.12
C PRO A 11 12.92 -7.17 18.92
N ALA A 12 11.63 -7.54 18.92
CA ALA A 12 10.98 -8.20 17.79
C ALA A 12 9.62 -7.53 17.52
N VAL A 13 9.33 -7.28 16.24
CA VAL A 13 8.04 -6.75 15.81
C VAL A 13 6.99 -7.86 15.98
N THR A 14 6.21 -7.77 17.06
CA THR A 14 5.12 -8.71 17.32
C THR A 14 3.78 -8.17 16.82
N PRO A 15 2.77 -9.03 16.57
CA PRO A 15 1.41 -8.59 16.27
C PRO A 15 0.84 -7.60 17.30
N GLN A 16 1.17 -7.76 18.58
CA GLN A 16 0.72 -6.85 19.64
C GLN A 16 1.39 -5.48 19.50
N ALA A 17 2.71 -5.45 19.28
CA ALA A 17 3.44 -4.19 19.11
C ALA A 17 2.93 -3.38 17.91
N ILE A 18 2.50 -4.06 16.83
CA ILE A 18 1.83 -3.43 15.70
C ILE A 18 0.49 -2.83 16.12
N ASP A 19 -0.34 -3.54 16.89
CA ASP A 19 -1.63 -3.00 17.35
C ASP A 19 -1.46 -1.79 18.26
N ASP A 20 -0.49 -1.85 19.18
CA ASP A 20 -0.16 -0.73 20.06
C ASP A 20 0.29 0.48 19.22
N ALA A 21 1.11 0.26 18.18
CA ALA A 21 1.50 1.31 17.25
C ALA A 21 0.32 1.86 16.44
N LEU A 22 -0.62 1.01 15.99
CA LEU A 22 -1.84 1.44 15.30
C LEU A 22 -2.70 2.33 16.20
N GLU A 23 -2.83 2.01 17.49
CA GLU A 23 -3.57 2.83 18.45
C GLU A 23 -2.92 4.22 18.62
N THR A 24 -1.59 4.25 18.77
CA THR A 24 -0.84 5.52 18.85
C THR A 24 -1.01 6.34 17.58
N ILE A 25 -0.88 5.72 16.39
CA ILE A 25 -1.08 6.41 15.10
C ILE A 25 -2.50 6.95 14.97
N ARG A 26 -3.53 6.22 15.42
CA ARG A 26 -4.92 6.70 15.44
C ARG A 26 -5.05 7.96 16.27
N LYS A 27 -4.57 7.96 17.51
CA LYS A 27 -4.57 9.16 18.38
C LYS A 27 -3.84 10.34 17.73
N ARG A 28 -2.71 10.10 17.06
CA ARG A 28 -1.95 11.16 16.34
C ARG A 28 -2.66 11.69 15.12
N THR A 29 -3.46 10.86 14.48
CA THR A 29 -4.20 11.25 13.30
C THR A 29 -5.47 12.01 13.65
N ASP A 30 -6.16 11.62 14.73
CA ASP A 30 -7.29 12.36 15.28
C ASP A 30 -6.87 13.79 15.68
N ALA A 31 -5.68 13.93 16.25
CA ALA A 31 -5.02 15.19 16.57
C ALA A 31 -4.72 16.08 15.34
N LEU A 32 -4.49 15.48 14.17
CA LEU A 32 -4.32 16.24 12.92
C LEU A 32 -5.63 16.87 12.43
N GLY A 33 -6.78 16.50 13.01
CA GLY A 33 -8.11 16.95 12.58
C GLY A 33 -8.55 16.33 11.26
N VAL A 34 -7.97 15.19 10.88
CA VAL A 34 -8.30 14.46 9.66
C VAL A 34 -9.60 13.69 9.89
N GLY A 35 -10.58 13.86 8.99
CA GLY A 35 -11.81 13.07 9.03
C GLY A 35 -11.58 11.65 8.55
N GLU A 36 -11.96 10.64 9.34
CA GLU A 36 -12.00 9.23 8.96
C GLU A 36 -10.67 8.65 8.41
N PRO A 37 -9.57 8.69 9.17
CA PRO A 37 -8.31 8.09 8.73
C PRO A 37 -8.38 6.55 8.66
N GLU A 38 -7.80 5.98 7.61
CA GLU A 38 -7.68 4.53 7.46
C GLU A 38 -6.33 4.07 8.01
N ILE A 39 -6.34 3.41 9.16
CA ILE A 39 -5.12 2.91 9.82
C ILE A 39 -5.27 1.41 10.04
N GLN A 40 -4.52 0.64 9.25
CA GLN A 40 -4.64 -0.82 9.20
C GLN A 40 -3.30 -1.53 9.01
N ARG A 41 -3.26 -2.81 9.39
CA ARG A 41 -2.11 -3.67 9.12
C ARG A 41 -2.00 -3.98 7.62
N SER A 42 -0.79 -3.91 7.09
CA SER A 42 -0.47 -4.19 5.68
C SER A 42 0.52 -5.36 5.56
N GLY A 43 0.14 -6.55 6.01
CA GLY A 43 1.04 -7.71 6.08
C GLY A 43 1.42 -8.03 7.53
N GLN A 44 2.60 -8.60 7.75
CA GLN A 44 3.04 -9.03 9.09
C GLN A 44 3.67 -7.90 9.92
N ASP A 45 4.41 -7.01 9.27
CA ASP A 45 5.28 -6.00 9.90
C ASP A 45 5.08 -4.59 9.30
N GLN A 46 3.94 -4.33 8.66
CA GLN A 46 3.69 -3.03 8.02
C GLN A 46 2.36 -2.42 8.44
N ILE A 47 2.32 -1.10 8.40
CA ILE A 47 1.18 -0.28 8.74
C ILE A 47 0.82 0.60 7.53
N GLY A 48 -0.37 0.38 6.98
CA GLY A 48 -0.99 1.26 6.01
C GLY A 48 -1.69 2.41 6.73
N VAL A 49 -1.36 3.64 6.33
CA VAL A 49 -2.00 4.87 6.83
C VAL A 49 -2.51 5.63 5.61
N GLY A 50 -3.82 5.81 5.53
CA GLY A 50 -4.52 6.61 4.53
C GLY A 50 -5.17 7.80 5.21
N LEU A 51 -4.77 9.00 4.79
CA LEU A 51 -5.24 10.26 5.39
C LEU A 51 -5.98 11.07 4.32
N PRO A 52 -7.31 11.09 4.32
CA PRO A 52 -8.08 11.87 3.34
C PRO A 52 -8.00 13.36 3.66
N SER A 53 -8.06 14.21 2.63
CA SER A 53 -8.20 15.67 2.76
C SER A 53 -7.15 16.36 3.65
N VAL A 54 -5.94 15.82 3.72
CA VAL A 54 -4.83 16.45 4.45
C VAL A 54 -4.32 17.68 3.71
N GLU A 55 -4.33 18.84 4.36
CA GLU A 55 -3.81 20.09 3.78
C GLU A 55 -2.28 20.08 3.64
N ASN A 56 -1.57 19.50 4.62
CA ASN A 56 -0.11 19.43 4.62
C ASN A 56 0.36 17.99 4.85
N ALA A 57 0.66 17.31 3.74
CA ALA A 57 1.11 15.91 3.76
C ALA A 57 2.42 15.73 4.53
N ASP A 58 3.36 16.67 4.43
CA ASP A 58 4.65 16.57 5.11
C ASP A 58 4.49 16.61 6.63
N ARG A 59 3.64 17.51 7.15
CA ARG A 59 3.29 17.57 8.57
C ARG A 59 2.63 16.28 9.02
N ALA A 60 1.71 15.74 8.23
CA ALA A 60 1.03 14.49 8.58
C ALA A 60 2.00 13.30 8.62
N ILE A 61 2.92 13.21 7.65
CA ILE A 61 3.95 12.17 7.61
C ILE A 61 4.89 12.27 8.81
N GLN A 62 5.31 13.48 9.17
CA GLN A 62 6.13 13.73 10.36
C GLN A 62 5.37 13.32 11.62
N GLN A 63 4.13 13.73 11.80
CA GLN A 63 3.35 13.44 13.00
C GLN A 63 3.04 11.94 13.16
N VAL A 64 2.75 11.24 12.07
CA VAL A 64 2.46 9.80 12.08
C VAL A 64 3.74 8.96 12.17
N GLY A 65 4.82 9.38 11.50
CA GLY A 65 6.04 8.58 11.35
C GLY A 65 7.11 8.78 12.43
N THR A 66 7.07 9.86 13.21
CA THR A 66 8.04 10.09 14.30
C THR A 66 7.88 9.07 15.41
N THR A 67 8.96 8.70 16.10
CA THR A 67 8.78 7.83 17.28
C THR A 67 8.29 8.67 18.45
N ALA A 68 8.66 9.95 18.53
CA ALA A 68 8.41 10.87 19.63
C ALA A 68 9.01 10.37 20.96
N GLN A 69 10.23 9.84 20.91
CA GLN A 69 10.97 9.43 22.10
C GLN A 69 11.48 10.66 22.84
N LEU A 70 10.81 11.00 23.94
CA LEU A 70 11.26 12.01 24.89
C LEU A 70 12.22 11.36 25.89
N GLN A 71 13.42 11.93 26.02
CA GLN A 71 14.45 11.49 26.97
C GLN A 71 15.03 12.68 27.71
N PHE A 72 15.51 12.42 28.93
CA PHE A 72 16.05 13.42 29.83
C PHE A 72 17.42 12.98 30.31
N TYR A 73 18.44 13.79 30.04
CA TYR A 73 19.83 13.46 30.35
C TYR A 73 20.41 14.43 31.37
N ASP A 74 21.13 13.86 32.34
CA ASP A 74 22.15 14.62 33.08
C ASP A 74 23.30 14.96 32.11
N TRP A 75 23.49 16.23 31.78
CA TRP A 75 24.25 16.62 30.60
C TRP A 75 25.74 16.29 30.71
N GLU A 76 26.42 16.77 31.76
CA GLU A 76 27.87 16.66 31.89
C GLU A 76 28.41 15.22 31.89
N PRO A 77 27.84 14.26 32.65
CA PRO A 77 28.36 12.88 32.65
C PRO A 77 28.10 12.16 31.33
N ASN A 78 26.98 12.48 30.67
CA ASN A 78 26.56 11.82 29.43
C ASN A 78 27.31 12.29 28.19
N VAL A 79 27.88 13.51 28.15
CA VAL A 79 28.59 13.99 26.95
C VAL A 79 29.89 13.22 26.71
N VAL A 80 30.01 12.54 25.55
CA VAL A 80 31.16 11.71 25.17
C VAL A 80 32.01 12.38 24.09
N GLY A 81 33.33 12.37 24.27
CA GLY A 81 34.32 12.52 23.19
C GLY A 81 34.47 13.89 22.53
N GLY A 82 33.84 14.97 23.04
CA GLY A 82 33.76 16.26 22.34
C GLY A 82 34.06 17.54 23.13
N GLY A 83 34.55 17.52 24.38
CA GLY A 83 34.78 18.77 25.14
C GLY A 83 33.55 19.68 25.24
N GLU A 84 33.73 20.98 25.46
CA GLU A 84 32.62 21.96 25.61
C GLU A 84 31.88 22.32 24.28
N ARG A 85 32.15 21.64 23.15
CA ARG A 85 31.61 22.05 21.83
C ARG A 85 31.04 20.88 21.01
N PRO A 86 29.95 21.11 20.26
CA PRO A 86 29.39 20.07 19.38
C PRO A 86 30.30 19.81 18.16
N PHE A 87 30.18 18.61 17.60
CA PHE A 87 30.77 18.24 16.31
C PHE A 87 30.06 18.97 15.16
N PRO A 88 30.79 19.49 14.17
CA PRO A 88 30.21 20.26 13.06
C PRO A 88 29.52 19.39 12.01
N THR A 89 29.76 18.07 11.99
CA THR A 89 29.16 17.17 11.00
C THR A 89 28.72 15.84 11.63
N LEU A 90 27.68 15.23 11.06
CA LEU A 90 27.19 13.92 11.49
C LEU A 90 28.27 12.83 11.35
N PHE A 91 29.09 12.91 10.30
CA PHE A 91 30.19 11.95 10.08
C PHE A 91 31.19 11.96 11.23
N GLU A 92 31.60 13.15 11.69
CA GLU A 92 32.56 13.29 12.80
C GLU A 92 31.96 12.82 14.12
N ALA A 93 30.70 13.16 14.38
CA ALA A 93 29.98 12.68 15.55
C ALA A 93 29.82 11.15 15.54
N ALA A 94 29.38 10.56 14.42
CA ALA A 94 29.26 9.10 14.29
C ALA A 94 30.61 8.38 14.41
N GLN A 95 31.70 8.98 13.91
CA GLN A 95 33.04 8.43 14.05
C GLN A 95 33.53 8.47 15.50
N ALA A 96 33.23 9.54 16.23
CA ALA A 96 33.54 9.66 17.65
C ALA A 96 32.69 8.68 18.48
N ALA A 97 31.39 8.61 18.21
CA ALA A 97 30.43 7.71 18.83
C ALA A 97 30.80 6.23 18.64
N GLY A 98 31.29 5.85 17.46
CA GLY A 98 31.77 4.48 17.19
C GLY A 98 33.00 4.06 18.00
N LYS A 99 33.68 4.99 18.68
CA LYS A 99 34.76 4.70 19.63
C LYS A 99 34.30 4.78 21.09
N GLY A 100 33.07 5.23 21.33
CA GLY A 100 32.48 5.33 22.67
C GLY A 100 32.30 3.94 23.27
N THR A 101 32.57 3.83 24.57
CA THR A 101 32.27 2.64 25.37
C THR A 101 31.21 3.04 26.38
N PRO A 102 30.01 2.44 26.33
CA PRO A 102 29.00 2.73 27.33
C PRO A 102 29.43 2.20 28.69
N ARG A 103 29.11 2.95 29.74
CA ARG A 103 29.49 2.77 31.13
C ARG A 103 28.26 2.34 31.90
N ALA A 104 28.34 1.19 32.56
CA ALA A 104 27.31 0.77 33.49
C ALA A 104 27.62 1.34 34.88
N GLU A 105 26.76 2.20 35.38
CA GLU A 105 26.90 2.89 36.64
C GLU A 105 26.27 2.09 37.79
N ALA A 106 26.58 2.48 39.03
CA ALA A 106 25.96 1.83 40.18
C ALA A 106 24.48 2.19 40.34
N GLU A 107 24.07 3.31 39.73
CA GLU A 107 22.80 3.97 39.89
C GLU A 107 21.71 3.42 38.95
N ASP A 108 22.11 2.73 37.89
CA ASP A 108 21.23 1.98 36.96
C ASP A 108 20.45 0.87 37.67
N VAL A 109 21.01 0.37 38.79
CA VAL A 109 20.37 -0.68 39.59
C VAL A 109 19.32 -0.04 40.50
N PRO A 110 18.04 -0.45 40.44
CA PRO A 110 16.99 0.14 41.26
C PRO A 110 17.32 0.00 42.75
N ALA A 111 16.96 1.02 43.54
CA ALA A 111 17.24 1.06 44.99
C ALA A 111 16.54 -0.04 45.81
N GLY A 112 15.59 -0.78 45.22
CA GLY A 112 14.94 -1.95 45.81
C GLY A 112 15.64 -3.28 45.48
N PRO A 113 15.14 -4.43 45.98
CA PRO A 113 15.70 -5.73 45.61
C PRO A 113 15.63 -5.94 44.07
N PRO A 114 16.74 -6.26 43.40
CA PRO A 114 16.76 -6.48 41.95
C PRO A 114 15.86 -7.67 41.55
N ASP A 115 15.33 -7.65 40.33
CA ASP A 115 14.51 -8.74 39.80
C ASP A 115 15.24 -10.10 39.90
N PRO A 116 14.66 -11.13 40.56
CA PRO A 116 15.26 -12.45 40.70
C PRO A 116 15.63 -13.14 39.38
N ALA A 117 14.96 -12.82 38.26
CA ALA A 117 15.33 -13.31 36.93
C ALA A 117 16.64 -12.67 36.44
N ILE A 118 16.82 -11.37 36.66
CA ILE A 118 18.02 -10.63 36.28
C ILE A 118 19.22 -11.06 37.13
N VAL A 119 19.02 -11.25 38.44
CA VAL A 119 20.09 -11.74 39.33
C VAL A 119 20.60 -13.11 38.87
N ARG A 120 19.71 -14.00 38.40
CA ARG A 120 20.08 -15.29 37.82
C ARG A 120 20.85 -15.13 36.52
N GLN A 121 20.43 -14.21 35.65
CA GLN A 121 21.10 -13.92 34.37
C GLN A 121 22.49 -13.31 34.57
N ALA A 122 22.65 -12.43 35.57
CA ALA A 122 23.92 -11.83 35.93
C ALA A 122 24.93 -12.84 36.52
N GLY A 123 24.44 -14.03 36.94
CA GLY A 123 25.28 -15.09 37.49
C GLY A 123 26.01 -14.68 38.77
N GLY A 124 25.44 -13.75 39.56
CA GLY A 124 26.04 -13.21 40.78
C GLY A 124 27.13 -12.14 40.58
N SER A 125 27.45 -11.75 39.35
CA SER A 125 28.37 -10.63 39.09
C SER A 125 27.65 -9.29 39.20
N GLN A 126 28.10 -8.44 40.12
CA GLN A 126 27.58 -7.06 40.28
C GLN A 126 27.81 -6.20 39.03
N GLN A 127 28.93 -6.42 38.33
CA GLN A 127 29.23 -5.69 37.10
C GLN A 127 28.26 -6.09 35.97
N ARG A 128 28.02 -7.39 35.77
CA ARG A 128 27.01 -7.85 34.81
C ARG A 128 25.60 -7.40 35.19
N LEU A 129 25.31 -7.34 36.49
CA LEU A 129 24.03 -6.85 36.97
C LEU A 129 23.80 -5.42 36.50
N ARG A 130 24.78 -4.53 36.73
CA ARG A 130 24.75 -3.14 36.24
C ARG A 130 24.64 -3.08 34.73
N GLU A 131 25.47 -3.83 33.99
CA GLU A 131 25.43 -3.88 32.53
C GLU A 131 24.05 -4.32 31.98
N ILE A 132 23.34 -5.22 32.67
CA ILE A 132 21.98 -5.63 32.23
C ILE A 132 20.94 -4.54 32.51
N TYR A 133 21.08 -3.78 33.59
CA TYR A 133 20.17 -2.67 33.91
C TYR A 133 20.43 -1.45 33.02
N ASP A 134 21.70 -1.07 32.83
CA ASP A 134 22.18 -0.04 31.88
C ASP A 134 21.56 -0.27 30.48
N ARG A 135 21.79 -1.46 29.92
CA ARG A 135 21.30 -1.83 28.57
C ARG A 135 19.78 -1.85 28.43
N ARG A 136 19.03 -1.88 29.53
CA ARG A 136 17.56 -1.83 29.52
C ARG A 136 17.02 -0.40 29.48
N ASN A 137 17.81 0.56 29.95
CA ASN A 137 17.46 1.98 29.91
C ASN A 137 17.80 2.62 28.57
N ASP A 138 18.75 2.04 27.82
CA ASP A 138 19.10 2.44 26.45
C ASP A 138 17.85 2.70 25.59
N SER A 139 17.75 3.92 25.07
CA SER A 139 16.71 4.31 24.12
C SER A 139 16.97 3.76 22.70
N SER A 140 18.24 3.44 22.40
CA SER A 140 18.71 3.09 21.07
C SER A 140 19.53 1.79 21.03
N ALA A 141 19.27 0.98 19.99
CA ALA A 141 20.11 -0.16 19.65
C ALA A 141 21.31 0.30 18.82
N THR A 142 22.30 -0.56 18.62
CA THR A 142 23.42 -0.34 17.68
C THR A 142 22.91 0.21 16.34
N LYS A 143 23.49 1.31 15.88
CA LYS A 143 23.11 1.98 14.62
C LYS A 143 24.27 1.95 13.63
N PHE A 144 23.95 1.81 12.35
CA PHE A 144 24.90 1.89 11.26
C PHE A 144 24.53 3.05 10.33
N TYR A 145 25.55 3.78 9.90
CA TYR A 145 25.44 4.93 9.00
C TYR A 145 26.35 4.69 7.78
N LEU A 146 25.82 4.92 6.58
CA LEU A 146 26.57 4.86 5.34
C LEU A 146 26.89 6.28 4.87
N PHE A 147 28.18 6.58 4.70
CA PHE A 147 28.63 7.88 4.21
C PHE A 147 29.35 7.76 2.87
N SER A 148 29.22 8.80 2.05
CA SER A 148 29.94 8.95 0.80
C SER A 148 31.43 9.21 1.03
N SER A 149 32.22 9.17 -0.04
CA SER A 149 33.64 9.58 0.01
C SER A 149 33.83 11.06 0.40
N LYS A 150 32.79 11.89 0.23
CA LYS A 150 32.74 13.30 0.66
C LYS A 150 32.23 13.47 2.11
N ARG A 151 31.99 12.38 2.84
CA ARG A 151 31.44 12.37 4.22
C ARG A 151 29.98 12.84 4.33
N GLU A 152 29.25 12.83 3.23
CA GLU A 152 27.81 13.10 3.21
C GLU A 152 27.05 11.82 3.55
N LEU A 153 25.95 11.91 4.31
CA LEU A 153 25.12 10.76 4.65
C LEU A 153 24.43 10.24 3.38
N ILE A 154 24.59 8.94 3.10
CA ILE A 154 23.90 8.24 2.00
C ILE A 154 22.68 7.50 2.55
N ALA A 155 22.85 6.76 3.64
CA ALA A 155 21.80 5.93 4.26
C ALA A 155 22.04 5.77 5.76
N GLY A 156 21.00 5.38 6.50
CA GLY A 156 21.00 5.23 7.96
C GLY A 156 20.51 6.46 8.72
N PRO A 157 20.37 6.37 10.06
CA PRO A 157 20.76 5.24 10.89
C PRO A 157 19.86 4.01 10.78
N ASP A 158 20.46 2.84 10.54
CA ASP A 158 19.75 1.55 10.50
C ASP A 158 20.30 0.58 11.55
N PRO A 159 19.48 -0.34 12.11
CA PRO A 159 19.90 -1.23 13.20
C PRO A 159 20.83 -2.35 12.75
N SER A 160 21.03 -2.56 11.44
CA SER A 160 21.89 -3.61 10.91
C SER A 160 22.54 -3.24 9.57
N CYS A 161 23.65 -3.89 9.27
CA CYS A 161 24.33 -3.79 7.96
C CYS A 161 23.42 -4.19 6.79
N ALA A 162 22.63 -5.25 6.96
CA ALA A 162 21.74 -5.76 5.91
C ALA A 162 20.64 -4.74 5.58
N GLU A 163 20.04 -4.14 6.61
CA GLU A 163 19.00 -3.13 6.40
C GLU A 163 19.57 -1.84 5.80
N LEU A 164 20.72 -1.37 6.31
CA LEU A 164 21.42 -0.19 5.78
C LEU A 164 21.73 -0.31 4.28
N LEU A 165 22.00 -1.52 3.82
CA LEU A 165 22.43 -1.81 2.45
C LEU A 165 21.30 -2.38 1.57
N SER A 166 20.11 -2.58 2.13
CA SER A 166 18.98 -3.21 1.45
C SER A 166 18.56 -2.46 0.19
N ASP A 167 18.67 -1.13 0.18
CA ASP A 167 18.35 -0.30 -0.98
C ASP A 167 19.28 -0.52 -2.18
N PHE A 168 20.46 -1.13 -1.97
CA PHE A 168 21.43 -1.46 -3.02
C PHE A 168 21.32 -2.91 -3.49
N GLU A 169 20.58 -3.75 -2.79
CA GLU A 169 20.38 -5.15 -3.16
C GLU A 169 19.47 -5.26 -4.38
N GLY A 170 19.91 -6.02 -5.40
CA GLY A 170 19.11 -6.27 -6.61
C GLY A 170 19.13 -5.15 -7.67
N ARG A 171 19.85 -4.04 -7.45
CA ARG A 171 20.04 -3.03 -8.51
C ARG A 171 20.84 -3.61 -9.68
N ALA A 172 20.43 -3.28 -10.91
CA ALA A 172 21.25 -3.56 -12.08
C ALA A 172 22.57 -2.76 -11.97
N PRO A 173 23.74 -3.38 -12.22
CA PRO A 173 25.02 -2.67 -12.16
C PRO A 173 25.02 -1.52 -13.17
N ALA A 174 25.55 -0.36 -12.79
CA ALA A 174 25.64 0.80 -13.67
C ALA A 174 26.27 0.43 -15.02
N LYS A 175 25.79 1.00 -16.14
CA LYS A 175 26.27 0.72 -17.52
C LYS A 175 27.79 0.89 -17.71
N ARG A 176 28.46 1.61 -16.81
CA ARG A 176 29.93 1.66 -16.67
C ARG A 176 30.28 1.57 -15.17
N PRO A 177 30.46 0.38 -14.60
CA PRO A 177 30.87 0.28 -13.22
C PRO A 177 32.33 0.71 -13.12
N PRO A 178 32.69 1.70 -12.29
CA PRO A 178 34.10 1.90 -11.96
C PRO A 178 34.63 0.63 -11.31
N LEU A 179 35.91 0.32 -11.54
CA LEU A 179 36.61 -0.77 -10.83
C LEU A 179 36.33 -0.66 -9.33
N PRO A 180 36.03 -1.77 -8.62
CA PRO A 180 35.74 -1.71 -7.19
C PRO A 180 36.92 -1.08 -6.46
N ALA A 181 36.74 0.16 -6.02
CA ALA A 181 37.73 0.86 -5.23
C ALA A 181 37.90 0.08 -3.91
N PRO A 182 39.14 -0.10 -3.40
CA PRO A 182 39.35 -0.78 -2.14
C PRO A 182 38.55 -0.09 -1.03
N LEU A 183 37.85 -0.88 -0.23
CA LEU A 183 37.03 -0.37 0.87
C LEU A 183 37.90 0.46 1.82
N PRO A 184 37.45 1.66 2.24
CA PRO A 184 38.19 2.45 3.20
C PRO A 184 38.47 1.68 4.49
N LYS A 185 39.69 1.79 5.02
CA LYS A 185 40.06 1.15 6.30
C LYS A 185 39.11 1.56 7.42
N GLY A 186 38.70 0.57 8.23
CA GLY A 186 37.80 0.78 9.36
C GLY A 186 36.32 0.88 9.00
N THR A 187 35.94 0.62 7.75
CA THR A 187 34.52 0.45 7.40
C THR A 187 33.95 -0.77 8.12
N GLN A 188 32.76 -0.61 8.69
CA GLN A 188 31.95 -1.73 9.12
C GLN A 188 31.30 -2.42 7.90
N CYS A 189 30.75 -3.62 8.10
CA CYS A 189 30.06 -4.40 7.04
C CYS A 189 30.88 -4.69 5.75
N PRO A 190 32.17 -5.07 5.84
CA PRO A 190 33.02 -5.17 4.65
C PRO A 190 32.64 -6.34 3.73
N ASN A 191 31.93 -7.36 4.21
CA ASN A 191 31.55 -8.52 3.41
C ASN A 191 30.30 -8.23 2.59
N GLU A 192 29.32 -7.59 3.21
CA GLU A 192 28.06 -7.14 2.63
C GLU A 192 28.32 -6.13 1.51
N LEU A 193 29.16 -5.12 1.77
CA LEU A 193 29.57 -4.16 0.74
C LEU A 193 30.28 -4.82 -0.45
N ARG A 194 31.10 -5.85 -0.20
CA ARG A 194 31.77 -6.61 -1.26
C ARG A 194 30.78 -7.46 -2.07
N ALA A 195 29.73 -7.98 -1.43
CA ALA A 195 28.71 -8.79 -2.09
C ALA A 195 27.85 -8.00 -3.09
N LEU A 196 27.64 -6.70 -2.85
CA LEU A 196 26.90 -5.82 -3.77
C LEU A 196 27.63 -5.56 -5.10
N GLY A 197 28.95 -5.73 -5.16
CA GLY A 197 29.72 -5.53 -6.38
C GLY A 197 29.48 -4.15 -7.04
N GLY A 198 29.19 -4.15 -8.34
CA GLY A 198 28.91 -2.92 -9.11
C GLY A 198 27.51 -2.29 -8.89
N ALA A 199 26.67 -2.93 -8.07
CA ALA A 199 25.38 -2.42 -7.63
C ALA A 199 25.46 -1.70 -6.26
N GLY A 200 26.63 -1.75 -5.62
CA GLY A 200 26.86 -1.14 -4.31
C GLY A 200 26.97 0.39 -4.34
N PRO A 201 27.07 1.02 -3.16
CA PRO A 201 27.18 2.47 -3.04
C PRO A 201 28.44 3.02 -3.74
N PRO A 202 28.50 4.34 -4.04
CA PRO A 202 29.62 4.95 -4.76
C PRO A 202 30.99 4.60 -4.17
N GLY A 203 31.99 4.45 -5.04
CA GLY A 203 33.35 4.09 -4.64
C GLY A 203 33.92 5.03 -3.56
N GLY A 204 34.52 4.44 -2.52
CA GLY A 204 35.05 5.19 -1.36
C GLY A 204 34.04 5.46 -0.25
N SER A 205 32.81 4.93 -0.35
CA SER A 205 31.83 4.97 0.73
C SER A 205 32.31 4.19 1.97
N ARG A 206 31.89 4.63 3.16
CA ARG A 206 32.29 4.06 4.45
C ARG A 206 31.08 3.87 5.33
N VAL A 207 30.97 2.70 5.96
CA VAL A 207 29.98 2.44 7.00
C VAL A 207 30.61 2.67 8.38
N LEU A 208 29.94 3.47 9.20
CA LEU A 208 30.27 3.70 10.61
C LEU A 208 29.20 3.06 11.49
N GLY A 209 29.62 2.31 12.51
CA GLY A 209 28.74 1.73 13.51
C GLY A 209 28.83 2.51 14.81
N VAL A 210 27.69 2.86 15.38
CA VAL A 210 27.53 3.43 16.72
C VAL A 210 27.01 2.31 17.62
N PRO A 211 27.75 1.91 18.68
CA PRO A 211 27.33 0.82 19.55
C PRO A 211 26.08 1.19 20.34
N GLN A 212 25.29 0.18 20.72
CA GLN A 212 24.23 0.33 21.72
C GLN A 212 24.78 0.98 23.01
N GLY A 213 24.02 1.91 23.59
CA GLY A 213 24.42 2.69 24.76
C GLY A 213 25.10 4.02 24.43
N ILE A 214 25.30 4.33 23.14
CA ILE A 214 25.80 5.64 22.70
C ILE A 214 24.82 6.18 21.64
N VAL A 215 24.42 7.44 21.80
CA VAL A 215 23.56 8.15 20.85
C VAL A 215 24.28 9.34 20.24
N VAL A 216 23.98 9.61 18.97
CA VAL A 216 24.34 10.86 18.31
C VAL A 216 23.11 11.73 18.28
N VAL A 217 23.15 12.88 18.95
CA VAL A 217 22.02 13.80 19.04
C VAL A 217 22.32 15.10 18.30
N LYS A 218 21.34 15.62 17.56
CA LYS A 218 21.45 16.93 16.93
C LYS A 218 21.43 18.02 18.01
N ALA A 219 22.37 18.95 17.92
CA ALA A 219 22.48 20.06 18.86
C ALA A 219 21.29 21.02 18.73
N GLU A 220 21.03 21.74 19.82
CA GLU A 220 20.09 22.84 19.85
C GLU A 220 20.53 23.96 18.89
N ARG A 221 19.56 24.57 18.20
CA ARG A 221 19.83 25.68 17.29
C ARG A 221 20.11 26.95 18.11
N PRO A 222 21.24 27.65 17.89
CA PRO A 222 21.50 28.91 18.58
C PRO A 222 20.43 29.96 18.24
N GLU A 223 19.90 30.64 19.24
CA GLU A 223 18.89 31.71 19.07
C GLU A 223 19.38 32.86 18.17
N SER A 224 20.71 33.06 18.08
CA SER A 224 21.35 34.08 17.26
C SER A 224 21.32 33.78 15.75
N LEU A 225 21.03 32.54 15.35
CA LEU A 225 20.97 32.15 13.93
C LEU A 225 19.60 32.52 13.34
N PRO A 226 19.55 33.21 12.18
CA PRO A 226 18.30 33.52 11.50
C PRO A 226 17.47 32.24 11.28
N PRO A 227 16.12 32.26 11.37
CA PRO A 227 15.29 31.06 11.32
C PRO A 227 15.55 30.13 10.12
N ASN A 228 15.93 30.69 8.97
CA ASN A 228 16.13 29.96 7.72
C ASN A 228 17.60 29.61 7.42
N ALA A 229 18.54 29.92 8.30
CA ALA A 229 19.94 29.56 8.10
C ALA A 229 20.15 28.03 8.25
N PRO A 230 20.98 27.38 7.43
CA PRO A 230 21.32 25.98 7.64
C PRO A 230 22.11 25.84 8.94
N PHE A 231 21.70 24.89 9.78
CA PHE A 231 22.39 24.58 11.03
C PHE A 231 22.44 23.06 11.22
N GLU A 232 23.66 22.53 11.23
CA GLU A 232 23.94 21.14 11.55
C GLU A 232 25.15 21.08 12.48
N SER A 233 24.89 20.64 13.71
CA SER A 233 25.93 20.24 14.65
C SER A 233 25.38 19.18 15.58
N TYR A 234 26.25 18.37 16.16
CA TYR A 234 25.88 17.13 16.83
C TYR A 234 26.67 16.92 18.11
N TRP A 235 26.03 16.35 19.11
CA TRP A 235 26.65 15.84 20.31
C TRP A 235 26.65 14.32 20.28
N VAL A 236 27.62 13.72 20.95
CA VAL A 236 27.61 12.29 21.25
C VAL A 236 27.31 12.18 22.73
N LEU A 237 26.25 11.46 23.06
CA LEU A 237 25.87 11.19 24.44
C LEU A 237 25.94 9.70 24.72
N GLU A 238 26.23 9.37 25.97
CA GLU A 238 25.86 8.11 26.57
C GLU A 238 24.35 8.03 26.67
N ASP A 239 23.79 6.86 26.37
CA ASP A 239 22.34 6.66 26.29
C ASP A 239 21.74 6.32 27.67
N ASP A 240 22.17 7.05 28.70
CA ASP A 240 21.69 6.89 30.07
C ASP A 240 20.67 7.99 30.40
N SER A 241 19.41 7.68 30.08
CA SER A 241 18.30 8.60 30.27
C SER A 241 17.68 8.42 31.67
N GLU A 242 17.58 9.53 32.39
CA GLU A 242 17.11 9.60 33.78
C GLU A 242 15.58 9.58 33.88
N LEU A 243 14.92 10.14 32.85
CA LEU A 243 13.47 10.13 32.70
C LEU A 243 13.12 9.92 31.23
N SER A 244 11.91 9.42 30.98
CA SER A 244 11.41 9.24 29.63
C SER A 244 9.99 9.79 29.46
N GLY A 245 9.46 9.73 28.25
CA GLY A 245 8.07 10.12 27.98
C GLY A 245 7.01 9.40 28.83
N SER A 246 7.30 8.21 29.40
CA SER A 246 6.36 7.53 30.31
C SER A 246 6.30 8.15 31.72
N ASP A 247 7.23 9.03 32.05
CA ASP A 247 7.35 9.67 33.36
C ASP A 247 6.67 11.03 33.43
N ILE A 248 6.12 11.51 32.31
CA ILE A 248 5.42 12.80 32.20
C ILE A 248 3.88 12.63 32.12
N THR A 249 3.16 13.68 32.49
CA THR A 249 1.70 13.79 32.41
C THR A 249 1.30 15.22 32.03
N ASN A 250 0.09 15.38 31.47
CA ASN A 250 -0.50 16.69 31.16
C ASN A 250 0.38 17.67 30.35
N PRO A 251 1.08 17.24 29.27
CA PRO A 251 1.80 18.19 28.43
C PRO A 251 0.82 19.15 27.75
N ALA A 252 1.08 20.45 27.84
CA ALA A 252 0.20 21.50 27.35
C ALA A 252 0.98 22.68 26.78
N GLN A 253 0.45 23.31 25.75
CA GLN A 253 0.96 24.57 25.25
C GLN A 253 0.48 25.71 26.16
N GLN A 254 1.42 26.55 26.60
CA GLN A 254 1.15 27.77 27.36
C GLN A 254 1.96 28.94 26.80
N ILE A 255 1.62 30.16 27.22
CA ILE A 255 2.45 31.34 27.00
C ILE A 255 3.16 31.62 28.32
N ASP A 256 4.49 31.62 28.31
CA ASP A 256 5.26 32.00 29.48
C ASP A 256 5.02 33.48 29.79
N PRO A 257 4.52 33.85 30.98
CA PRO A 257 4.16 35.23 31.29
C PRO A 257 5.37 36.14 31.48
N GLN A 258 6.58 35.61 31.70
CA GLN A 258 7.80 36.39 31.85
C GLN A 258 8.47 36.63 30.50
N LEU A 259 8.51 35.60 29.66
CA LEU A 259 9.20 35.62 28.36
C LEU A 259 8.27 36.01 27.20
N ASN A 260 6.95 36.03 27.43
CA ASN A 260 5.91 36.27 26.42
C ASN A 260 6.09 35.40 25.16
N GLN A 261 6.52 34.15 25.36
CA GLN A 261 6.79 33.19 24.30
C GLN A 261 6.02 31.89 24.52
N PRO A 262 5.68 31.16 23.44
CA PRO A 262 5.08 29.84 23.56
C PRO A 262 6.03 28.84 24.21
N VAL A 263 5.52 28.10 25.19
CA VAL A 263 6.23 27.04 25.91
C VAL A 263 5.37 25.78 25.98
N VAL A 264 6.02 24.64 26.21
CA VAL A 264 5.34 23.37 26.50
C VAL A 264 5.57 23.01 27.96
N THR A 265 4.53 23.09 28.78
CA THR A 265 4.56 22.69 30.18
C THR A 265 4.20 21.22 30.32
N MET A 266 4.79 20.52 31.28
CA MET A 266 4.45 19.14 31.61
C MET A 266 4.55 18.89 33.12
N GLU A 267 3.73 17.97 33.60
CA GLU A 267 3.80 17.44 34.96
C GLU A 267 4.49 16.06 34.95
N PHE A 268 4.79 15.51 36.13
CA PHE A 268 5.43 14.20 36.25
C PHE A 268 4.55 13.21 37.00
N THR A 269 4.67 11.93 36.65
CA THR A 269 4.11 10.81 37.44
C THR A 269 4.77 10.74 38.82
N ASP A 270 4.25 9.92 39.74
CA ASP A 270 4.89 9.70 41.04
C ASP A 270 6.33 9.22 40.94
N GLN A 271 6.62 8.39 39.93
CA GLN A 271 7.96 7.93 39.62
C GLN A 271 8.81 9.06 39.04
N GLY A 272 8.29 9.77 38.03
CA GLY A 272 8.98 10.90 37.39
C GLY A 272 9.33 12.00 38.39
N ARG A 273 8.44 12.33 39.33
CA ARG A 273 8.71 13.33 40.39
C ARG A 273 9.92 12.98 41.23
N ARG A 274 10.08 11.70 41.59
CA ARG A 274 11.23 11.23 42.38
C ARG A 274 12.52 11.24 41.56
N ALA A 275 12.46 10.77 40.32
CA ALA A 275 13.59 10.76 39.40
C ALA A 275 14.09 12.19 39.11
N PHE A 276 13.17 13.11 38.77
CA PHE A 276 13.49 14.51 38.48
C PHE A 276 14.13 15.23 39.67
N ALA A 277 13.59 15.05 40.87
CA ALA A 277 14.16 15.62 42.07
C ALA A 277 15.57 15.05 42.38
N ALA A 278 15.77 13.75 42.16
CA ALA A 278 17.05 13.10 42.41
C ALA A 278 18.14 13.57 41.43
N VAL A 279 17.85 13.60 40.12
CA VAL A 279 18.82 14.04 39.11
C VAL A 279 19.16 15.52 39.27
N THR A 280 18.16 16.39 39.47
CA THR A 280 18.43 17.83 39.64
C THR A 280 19.21 18.12 40.93
N LYS A 281 19.00 17.33 41.99
CA LYS A 281 19.82 17.40 43.21
C LYS A 281 21.27 17.01 42.95
N ARG A 282 21.53 15.92 42.20
CA ARG A 282 22.92 15.55 41.82
C ARG A 282 23.60 16.65 41.02
N ILE A 283 22.91 17.20 40.02
CA ILE A 283 23.43 18.30 39.19
C ILE A 283 23.76 19.52 40.07
N ALA A 284 22.88 19.88 41.01
CA ALA A 284 23.11 20.99 41.92
C ALA A 284 24.32 20.76 42.84
N GLN A 285 24.45 19.57 43.42
CA GLN A 285 25.58 19.19 44.28
C GLN A 285 26.90 19.22 43.50
N ARG A 286 26.91 18.64 42.29
CA ARG A 286 28.11 18.59 41.44
C ARG A 286 28.53 19.99 40.99
N GLY A 287 27.58 20.87 40.69
CA GLY A 287 27.84 22.29 40.42
C GLY A 287 28.41 23.04 41.63
N ALA A 288 27.90 22.78 42.84
CA ALA A 288 28.38 23.41 44.07
C ALA A 288 29.83 23.02 44.44
N GLU A 289 30.28 21.85 43.99
CA GLU A 289 31.64 21.33 44.19
C GLU A 289 32.67 21.87 43.18
N VAL A 290 32.22 22.55 42.11
CA VAL A 290 33.12 23.14 41.10
C VAL A 290 33.95 24.26 41.72
N ILE A 291 35.27 24.07 41.74
CA ILE A 291 36.21 25.10 42.23
C ILE A 291 36.42 26.14 41.12
N LEU A 292 35.89 27.34 41.34
CA LEU A 292 36.03 28.46 40.41
C LEU A 292 37.27 29.31 40.69
N PRO A 293 37.88 29.93 39.66
CA PRO A 293 38.96 30.91 39.84
C PRO A 293 38.52 32.11 40.69
N PRO A 294 39.45 32.79 41.41
CA PRO A 294 39.12 34.00 42.16
C PRO A 294 38.48 35.07 41.27
N GLY A 295 37.29 35.54 41.64
CA GLY A 295 36.54 36.57 40.90
C GLY A 295 35.60 36.06 39.80
N ALA A 296 35.55 34.75 39.53
CA ALA A 296 34.57 34.16 38.62
C ALA A 296 33.15 34.14 39.22
N SER A 297 32.13 34.32 38.37
CA SER A 297 30.73 34.25 38.82
C SER A 297 30.33 32.80 39.11
N ARG A 298 29.50 32.59 40.14
CA ARG A 298 29.00 31.26 40.51
C ARG A 298 28.18 30.60 39.40
N GLU A 299 27.60 31.39 38.51
CA GLU A 299 26.88 30.91 37.33
C GLU A 299 27.75 30.07 36.41
N GLN A 300 29.07 30.30 36.38
CA GLN A 300 30.01 29.48 35.60
C GLN A 300 30.14 28.04 36.12
N ALA A 301 29.71 27.79 37.36
CA ALA A 301 29.65 26.45 37.95
C ALA A 301 28.28 25.78 37.76
N TYR A 302 27.30 26.46 37.16
CA TYR A 302 26.01 25.84 36.88
C TYR A 302 26.16 24.75 35.85
N GLN A 303 25.51 23.64 36.14
CA GLN A 303 25.50 22.46 35.31
C GLN A 303 24.14 22.26 34.67
N SER A 304 24.13 21.45 33.62
CA SER A 304 23.05 21.43 32.66
C SER A 304 22.25 20.14 32.72
N PHE A 305 21.01 20.24 32.30
CA PHE A 305 20.09 19.14 32.14
C PHE A 305 19.49 19.26 30.73
N ALA A 306 19.52 18.19 29.96
CA ALA A 306 19.11 18.21 28.57
C ALA A 306 17.85 17.37 28.34
N ILE A 307 16.96 17.88 27.52
CA ILE A 307 15.77 17.19 27.04
C ILE A 307 15.98 16.94 25.56
N THR A 308 15.84 15.68 25.14
CA THR A 308 15.89 15.30 23.73
C THR A 308 14.57 14.71 23.26
N LEU A 309 14.25 14.95 22.00
CA LEU A 309 13.14 14.34 21.29
C LEU A 309 13.69 13.71 20.00
N ASP A 310 13.53 12.39 19.84
CA ASP A 310 14.00 11.64 18.66
C ASP A 310 15.47 11.97 18.28
N ASN A 311 16.38 11.98 19.25
CA ASN A 311 17.79 12.33 19.12
C ASN A 311 18.05 13.78 18.67
N GLN A 312 17.17 14.71 18.99
CA GLN A 312 17.42 16.15 18.86
C GLN A 312 17.28 16.82 20.23
N ILE A 313 18.26 17.63 20.62
CA ILE A 313 18.15 18.45 21.83
C ILE A 313 17.08 19.52 21.58
N VAL A 314 16.00 19.48 22.37
CA VAL A 314 14.90 20.46 22.31
C VAL A 314 15.04 21.54 23.36
N SER A 315 15.71 21.24 24.48
CA SER A 315 15.99 22.20 25.53
C SER A 315 17.21 21.74 26.33
N ARG A 316 18.08 22.67 26.68
CA ARG A 316 19.17 22.45 27.62
C ARG A 316 19.14 23.56 28.67
N ALA A 317 18.73 23.21 29.89
CA ALA A 317 18.56 24.15 30.98
C ALA A 317 19.67 24.00 32.02
N THR A 318 20.11 25.09 32.63
CA THR A 318 21.06 25.09 33.73
C THR A 318 20.35 25.03 35.08
N ILE A 319 20.87 24.24 36.02
CA ILE A 319 20.35 24.15 37.39
C ILE A 319 21.07 25.17 38.28
N ASN A 320 20.33 26.16 38.78
CA ASN A 320 20.82 27.10 39.77
C ASN A 320 20.88 26.45 41.15
N PHE A 321 22.05 25.95 41.53
CA PHE A 321 22.27 25.29 42.83
C PHE A 321 22.20 26.25 44.03
N VAL A 322 22.24 27.58 43.81
CA VAL A 322 22.09 28.57 44.89
C VAL A 322 20.64 28.66 45.33
N GLU A 323 19.72 28.61 44.37
CA GLU A 323 18.27 28.64 44.64
C GLU A 323 17.72 27.23 44.94
N ASN A 324 18.28 26.19 44.31
CA ASN A 324 17.80 24.82 44.40
C ASN A 324 18.90 23.85 44.89
N PRO A 325 19.48 24.04 46.09
CA PRO A 325 20.58 23.20 46.60
C PRO A 325 20.17 21.74 46.85
N GLU A 326 18.89 21.48 47.08
CA GLU A 326 18.32 20.15 47.31
C GLU A 326 17.64 19.56 46.06
N GLY A 327 17.86 20.16 44.89
CA GLY A 327 17.15 19.84 43.65
C GLY A 327 15.81 20.57 43.51
N ILE A 328 15.16 20.40 42.37
CA ILE A 328 13.86 21.00 42.05
C ILE A 328 12.75 20.03 42.48
N ASP A 329 11.72 20.53 43.19
CA ASP A 329 10.56 19.69 43.55
C ASP A 329 9.78 19.31 42.27
N GLY A 330 9.76 18.02 41.93
CA GLY A 330 9.03 17.52 40.75
C GLY A 330 7.53 17.82 40.74
N ARG A 331 6.93 18.30 41.85
CA ARG A 331 5.54 18.78 41.86
C ARG A 331 5.30 20.05 41.04
N THR A 332 6.33 20.86 40.78
CA THR A 332 6.19 22.10 40.00
C THR A 332 6.15 21.85 38.49
N GLY A 333 6.38 20.59 38.06
CA GLY A 333 6.48 20.25 36.65
C GLY A 333 7.76 20.79 36.00
N ALA A 334 7.80 20.71 34.67
CA ALA A 334 8.87 21.24 33.83
C ALA A 334 8.28 21.97 32.62
N GLN A 335 9.08 22.86 32.02
CA GLN A 335 8.71 23.55 30.78
C GLN A 335 9.83 23.47 29.74
N ILE A 336 9.44 23.28 28.47
CA ILE A 336 10.32 23.40 27.30
C ILE A 336 10.09 24.78 26.70
N THR A 337 11.16 25.58 26.67
CA THR A 337 11.22 26.88 25.99
C THR A 337 11.84 26.74 24.59
N GLY A 338 11.84 27.80 23.78
CA GLY A 338 12.51 27.77 22.47
C GLY A 338 11.83 26.91 21.39
N VAL A 339 10.60 26.45 21.63
CA VAL A 339 9.86 25.55 20.72
C VAL A 339 9.43 26.24 19.41
N GLY A 340 9.48 27.58 19.38
CA GLY A 340 9.10 28.40 18.23
C GLY A 340 7.73 29.05 18.41
N ASN A 341 6.85 28.94 17.42
CA ASN A 341 5.53 29.57 17.46
C ASN A 341 4.49 28.72 18.25
N ALA A 342 3.33 29.32 18.54
CA ALA A 342 2.28 28.66 19.33
C ALA A 342 1.80 27.35 18.70
N LYS A 343 1.79 27.24 17.36
CA LYS A 343 1.41 26.02 16.65
C LYS A 343 2.46 24.92 16.84
N GLN A 344 3.74 25.25 16.75
CA GLN A 344 4.84 24.29 17.00
C GLN A 344 4.83 23.79 18.46
N ALA A 345 4.56 24.68 19.41
CA ALA A 345 4.41 24.30 20.81
C ALA A 345 3.18 23.41 21.04
N GLN A 346 2.06 23.69 20.38
CA GLN A 346 0.87 22.83 20.42
C GLN A 346 1.14 21.45 19.82
N ASP A 347 1.78 21.39 18.65
CA ASP A 347 2.14 20.14 17.98
C ASP A 347 3.07 19.28 18.86
N LEU A 348 4.07 19.90 19.50
CA LEU A 348 4.95 19.21 20.44
C LEU A 348 4.18 18.71 21.67
N ALA A 349 3.37 19.56 22.31
CA ALA A 349 2.57 19.16 23.47
C ALA A 349 1.65 17.97 23.17
N GLU A 350 1.04 17.97 21.99
CA GLU A 350 0.18 16.89 21.52
C GLU A 350 0.94 15.60 21.25
N GLN A 351 2.11 15.67 20.61
CA GLN A 351 2.99 14.51 20.43
C GLN A 351 3.41 13.90 21.77
N LEU A 352 3.79 14.73 22.74
CA LEU A 352 4.14 14.29 24.09
C LEU A 352 2.93 13.68 24.83
N ARG A 353 1.73 14.23 24.64
CA ARG A 353 0.49 13.74 25.27
C ARG A 353 0.13 12.34 24.79
N ILE A 354 0.31 12.09 23.49
CA ILE A 354 -0.03 10.81 22.87
C ILE A 354 1.03 9.75 23.21
N GLY A 355 2.29 10.18 23.34
CA GLY A 355 3.41 9.34 23.74
C GLY A 355 4.18 8.74 22.57
N ALA A 356 5.26 8.03 22.93
CA ALA A 356 6.17 7.43 21.97
C ALA A 356 5.58 6.17 21.32
N LEU A 357 5.97 5.90 20.07
CA LEU A 357 5.65 4.62 19.43
C LEU A 357 6.47 3.49 20.09
N PRO A 358 5.87 2.30 20.32
CA PRO A 358 6.58 1.16 20.90
C PRO A 358 7.64 0.58 19.97
N ILE A 359 7.48 0.80 18.66
CA ILE A 359 8.34 0.33 17.57
C ILE A 359 8.71 1.51 16.67
N GLY A 360 9.86 1.44 16.03
CA GLY A 360 10.24 2.43 15.01
C GLY A 360 9.42 2.22 13.74
N LEU A 361 9.26 3.26 12.94
CA LEU A 361 8.58 3.18 11.65
C LEU A 361 9.50 3.71 10.55
N ASN A 362 9.62 2.95 9.46
CA ASN A 362 10.28 3.40 8.24
C ASN A 362 9.25 3.59 7.13
N LEU A 363 9.25 4.74 6.47
CA LEU A 363 8.33 5.02 5.37
C LEU A 363 8.84 4.34 4.09
N ILE A 364 8.26 3.18 3.74
CA ILE A 364 8.68 2.36 2.58
C ILE A 364 7.88 2.64 1.31
N SER A 365 6.70 3.26 1.44
CA SER A 365 5.91 3.71 0.29
C SER A 365 5.02 4.88 0.70
N GLN A 366 4.92 5.88 -0.16
CA GLN A 366 4.07 7.04 0.01
C GLN A 366 3.38 7.35 -1.31
N THR A 367 2.08 7.61 -1.26
CA THR A 367 1.33 8.13 -2.40
C THR A 367 0.55 9.35 -1.94
N GLN A 368 0.84 10.50 -2.56
CA GLN A 368 0.13 11.75 -2.33
C GLN A 368 -0.65 12.11 -3.59
N VAL A 369 -1.96 12.28 -3.42
CA VAL A 369 -2.91 12.68 -4.46
C VAL A 369 -3.59 13.96 -4.00
N SER A 370 -3.76 14.94 -4.90
CA SER A 370 -4.46 16.18 -4.57
C SER A 370 -5.97 15.95 -4.43
N ALA A 371 -6.62 16.79 -3.63
CA ALA A 371 -8.07 16.75 -3.47
C ALA A 371 -8.82 17.03 -4.79
N SER A 372 -8.29 17.91 -5.64
CA SER A 372 -8.81 18.23 -6.97
C SER A 372 -8.85 16.99 -7.86
N LEU A 373 -7.73 16.28 -7.95
CA LEU A 373 -7.59 15.09 -8.78
C LEU A 373 -8.47 13.94 -8.26
N GLY A 374 -8.53 13.75 -6.94
CA GLY A 374 -9.41 12.77 -6.30
C GLY A 374 -10.90 13.01 -6.61
N GLN A 375 -11.37 14.25 -6.42
CA GLN A 375 -12.77 14.62 -6.69
C GLN A 375 -13.11 14.48 -8.18
N GLN A 376 -12.18 14.84 -9.06
CA GLN A 376 -12.37 14.70 -10.50
C GLN A 376 -12.46 13.22 -10.90
N ALA A 377 -11.55 12.39 -10.42
CA ALA A 377 -11.54 10.97 -10.71
C ALA A 377 -12.80 10.26 -10.17
N LEU A 378 -13.30 10.66 -8.99
CA LEU A 378 -14.59 10.21 -8.48
C LEU A 378 -15.74 10.62 -9.41
N SER A 379 -15.79 11.90 -9.83
CA SER A 379 -16.86 12.39 -10.71
C SER A 379 -16.88 11.65 -12.06
N GLN A 380 -15.71 11.41 -12.65
CA GLN A 380 -15.54 10.63 -13.87
C GLN A 380 -15.93 9.17 -13.67
N GLY A 381 -15.55 8.56 -12.55
CA GLY A 381 -15.97 7.21 -12.17
C GLY A 381 -17.50 7.09 -12.08
N VAL A 382 -18.18 8.05 -11.47
CA VAL A 382 -19.65 8.08 -11.38
C VAL A 382 -20.27 8.27 -12.78
N ILE A 383 -19.74 9.16 -13.61
CA ILE A 383 -20.22 9.36 -14.99
C ILE A 383 -20.03 8.08 -15.81
N ALA A 384 -18.85 7.46 -15.74
CA ALA A 384 -18.54 6.21 -16.42
C ALA A 384 -19.45 5.07 -15.96
N GLY A 385 -19.67 4.94 -14.64
CA GLY A 385 -20.59 3.95 -14.07
C GLY A 385 -22.04 4.18 -14.50
N GLY A 386 -22.51 5.43 -14.49
CA GLY A 386 -23.85 5.80 -14.94
C GLY A 386 -24.05 5.56 -16.44
N ALA A 387 -23.08 5.93 -17.27
CA ALA A 387 -23.10 5.66 -18.71
C ALA A 387 -23.04 4.15 -19.00
N GLY A 388 -22.18 3.41 -18.30
CA GLY A 388 -22.08 1.95 -18.37
C GLY A 388 -23.39 1.27 -18.00
N LEU A 389 -24.00 1.67 -16.87
CA LEU A 389 -25.31 1.20 -16.44
C LEU A 389 -26.38 1.48 -17.50
N LEU A 390 -26.45 2.71 -18.03
CA LEU A 390 -27.43 3.08 -19.06
C LEU A 390 -27.27 2.24 -20.32
N LEU A 391 -26.05 2.05 -20.82
CA LEU A 391 -25.77 1.23 -21.99
C LEU A 391 -26.18 -0.23 -21.76
N THR A 392 -25.85 -0.81 -20.60
CA THR A 392 -26.27 -2.16 -20.22
C THR A 392 -27.79 -2.28 -20.13
N LEU A 393 -28.48 -1.30 -19.53
CA LEU A 393 -29.94 -1.27 -19.45
C LEU A 393 -30.59 -1.22 -20.84
N LEU A 394 -30.12 -0.32 -21.71
CA LEU A 394 -30.64 -0.21 -23.08
C LEU A 394 -30.44 -1.51 -23.86
N PHE A 395 -29.27 -2.13 -23.73
CA PHE A 395 -28.98 -3.42 -24.34
C PHE A 395 -29.90 -4.52 -23.83
N LEU A 396 -30.08 -4.65 -22.51
CA LEU A 396 -30.97 -5.64 -21.92
C LEU A 396 -32.42 -5.44 -22.35
N ILE A 397 -32.92 -4.20 -22.37
CA ILE A 397 -34.27 -3.88 -22.83
C ILE A 397 -34.43 -4.23 -24.32
N ALA A 398 -33.45 -3.87 -25.16
CA ALA A 398 -33.48 -4.17 -26.59
C ALA A 398 -33.49 -5.70 -26.86
N PHE A 399 -32.65 -6.46 -26.14
CA PHE A 399 -32.47 -7.88 -26.39
C PHE A 399 -33.53 -8.76 -25.70
N TYR A 400 -33.89 -8.43 -24.46
CA TYR A 400 -34.79 -9.23 -23.60
C TYR A 400 -36.20 -8.64 -23.44
N ARG A 401 -36.49 -7.46 -24.00
CA ARG A 401 -37.82 -6.83 -23.98
C ARG A 401 -38.34 -6.67 -22.54
N VAL A 402 -39.49 -7.27 -22.21
CA VAL A 402 -40.10 -7.19 -20.87
C VAL A 402 -39.17 -7.79 -19.81
N LEU A 403 -38.47 -8.88 -20.12
CA LEU A 403 -37.48 -9.45 -19.20
C LEU A 403 -36.30 -8.49 -19.01
N GLY A 404 -35.93 -7.74 -20.04
CA GLY A 404 -34.91 -6.68 -19.95
C GLY A 404 -35.30 -5.55 -19.01
N VAL A 405 -36.58 -5.14 -19.01
CA VAL A 405 -37.09 -4.17 -18.04
C VAL A 405 -37.03 -4.71 -16.62
N VAL A 406 -37.40 -5.99 -16.42
CA VAL A 406 -37.28 -6.65 -15.10
C VAL A 406 -35.83 -6.67 -14.62
N ALA A 407 -34.88 -7.08 -15.47
CA ALA A 407 -33.46 -7.04 -15.11
C ALA A 407 -32.99 -5.61 -14.82
N GLY A 408 -33.50 -4.62 -15.55
CA GLY A 408 -33.14 -3.23 -15.31
C GLY A 408 -33.57 -2.74 -13.92
N VAL A 409 -34.81 -3.05 -13.52
CA VAL A 409 -35.29 -2.73 -12.16
C VAL A 409 -34.46 -3.48 -11.10
N THR A 410 -34.18 -4.77 -11.31
CA THR A 410 -33.30 -5.54 -10.42
C THR A 410 -31.90 -4.94 -10.33
N LEU A 411 -31.33 -4.46 -11.44
CA LEU A 411 -29.99 -3.88 -11.48
C LEU A 411 -29.93 -2.53 -10.75
N VAL A 412 -31.01 -1.74 -10.78
CA VAL A 412 -31.13 -0.52 -9.96
C VAL A 412 -31.21 -0.88 -8.47
N ILE A 413 -32.04 -1.87 -8.09
CA ILE A 413 -32.11 -2.36 -6.70
C ILE A 413 -30.74 -2.85 -6.24
N TYR A 414 -30.04 -3.60 -7.09
CA TYR A 414 -28.68 -4.05 -6.87
C TYR A 414 -27.71 -2.89 -6.61
N ALA A 415 -27.71 -1.87 -7.47
CA ALA A 415 -26.82 -0.72 -7.33
C ALA A 415 -27.08 0.05 -6.01
N VAL A 416 -28.34 0.22 -5.62
CA VAL A 416 -28.71 0.87 -4.35
C VAL A 416 -28.25 0.06 -3.15
N LEU A 417 -28.46 -1.27 -3.16
CA LEU A 417 -28.02 -2.15 -2.07
C LEU A 417 -26.50 -2.21 -1.96
N LEU A 418 -25.80 -2.28 -3.10
CA LEU A 418 -24.34 -2.28 -3.12
C LEU A 418 -23.78 -0.97 -2.56
N TYR A 419 -24.33 0.17 -2.99
CA TYR A 419 -23.95 1.48 -2.45
C TYR A 419 -24.16 1.55 -0.93
N ALA A 420 -25.32 1.10 -0.43
CA ALA A 420 -25.61 1.10 1.01
C ALA A 420 -24.63 0.22 1.82
N ILE A 421 -24.17 -0.91 1.27
CA ILE A 421 -23.20 -1.77 1.96
C ILE A 421 -21.79 -1.15 1.95
N VAL A 422 -21.41 -0.52 0.84
CA VAL A 422 -20.11 0.18 0.73
C VAL A 422 -20.07 1.36 1.69
N ASP A 423 -21.17 2.09 1.85
CA ASP A 423 -21.28 3.20 2.80
C ASP A 423 -21.27 2.75 4.27
N LEU A 424 -21.84 1.57 4.57
CA LEU A 424 -21.91 1.04 5.93
C LEU A 424 -20.58 0.46 6.45
N ILE A 425 -19.73 -0.04 5.55
CA ILE A 425 -18.49 -0.73 5.91
C ILE A 425 -17.32 0.23 5.73
N PRO A 426 -16.51 0.53 6.78
CA PRO A 426 -15.42 1.49 6.73
C PRO A 426 -14.21 0.94 5.96
N ILE A 427 -14.34 0.81 4.65
CA ILE A 427 -13.28 0.41 3.72
C ILE A 427 -13.08 1.53 2.72
N THR A 428 -11.82 1.92 2.53
CA THR A 428 -11.47 2.97 1.57
C THR A 428 -11.80 2.53 0.15
N LEU A 429 -12.62 3.35 -0.52
CA LEU A 429 -12.91 3.18 -1.94
C LEU A 429 -11.77 3.75 -2.79
N THR A 430 -10.87 2.88 -3.22
CA THR A 430 -9.77 3.24 -4.12
C THR A 430 -10.26 3.41 -5.56
N LEU A 431 -9.44 4.00 -6.44
CA LEU A 431 -9.76 4.07 -7.88
C LEU A 431 -10.00 2.68 -8.50
N PRO A 432 -9.15 1.66 -8.25
CA PRO A 432 -9.50 0.28 -8.57
C PRO A 432 -10.83 -0.16 -7.96
N GLY A 433 -11.12 0.20 -6.71
CA GLY A 433 -12.42 -0.05 -6.06
C GLY A 433 -13.62 0.46 -6.87
N ILE A 434 -13.54 1.70 -7.39
CA ILE A 434 -14.58 2.26 -8.26
C ILE A 434 -14.71 1.43 -9.54
N ALA A 435 -13.60 1.03 -10.16
CA ALA A 435 -13.65 0.17 -11.34
C ALA A 435 -14.28 -1.20 -11.03
N GLY A 436 -14.06 -1.75 -9.83
CA GLY A 436 -14.73 -2.94 -9.32
C GLY A 436 -16.24 -2.77 -9.19
N LEU A 437 -16.71 -1.64 -8.67
CA LEU A 437 -18.14 -1.30 -8.66
C LEU A 437 -18.73 -1.25 -10.07
N ILE A 438 -18.03 -0.62 -11.01
CA ILE A 438 -18.50 -0.51 -12.40
C ILE A 438 -18.55 -1.87 -13.08
N LEU A 439 -17.53 -2.71 -12.87
CA LEU A 439 -17.48 -4.06 -13.43
C LEU A 439 -18.59 -4.96 -12.87
N THR A 440 -18.84 -4.88 -11.56
CA THR A 440 -19.85 -5.74 -10.92
C THR A 440 -21.27 -5.46 -11.41
N LEU A 441 -21.55 -4.28 -11.99
CA LEU A 441 -22.80 -4.02 -12.73
C LEU A 441 -22.98 -4.98 -13.92
N GLY A 442 -21.91 -5.25 -14.66
CA GLY A 442 -21.92 -6.22 -15.77
C GLY A 442 -22.15 -7.64 -15.28
N VAL A 443 -21.45 -8.04 -14.21
CA VAL A 443 -21.62 -9.35 -13.56
C VAL A 443 -23.05 -9.52 -13.02
N ALA A 444 -23.64 -8.48 -12.45
CA ALA A 444 -25.01 -8.50 -11.94
C ALA A 444 -26.07 -8.59 -13.05
N ALA A 445 -25.82 -7.95 -14.20
CA ALA A 445 -26.65 -8.10 -15.38
C ALA A 445 -26.64 -9.55 -15.89
N ASP A 446 -25.48 -10.20 -15.87
CA ASP A 446 -25.33 -11.57 -16.36
C ASP A 446 -26.17 -12.60 -15.59
N ALA A 447 -26.19 -12.57 -14.26
CA ALA A 447 -26.99 -13.52 -13.47
C ALA A 447 -28.48 -13.53 -13.92
N ASN A 448 -29.01 -12.36 -14.29
CA ASN A 448 -30.36 -12.24 -14.86
C ASN A 448 -30.45 -12.80 -16.28
N ILE A 449 -29.45 -12.56 -17.14
CA ILE A 449 -29.35 -13.14 -18.50
C ILE A 449 -29.42 -14.67 -18.44
N VAL A 450 -28.65 -15.30 -17.54
CA VAL A 450 -28.63 -16.76 -17.34
C VAL A 450 -30.03 -17.30 -17.00
N ILE A 451 -30.70 -16.65 -16.04
CA ILE A 451 -32.07 -17.01 -15.64
C ILE A 451 -33.02 -16.88 -16.84
N PHE A 452 -32.95 -15.78 -17.57
CA PHE A 452 -33.86 -15.50 -18.67
C PHE A 452 -33.70 -16.44 -19.85
N GLU A 453 -32.46 -16.77 -20.24
CA GLU A 453 -32.25 -17.78 -21.28
C GLU A 453 -32.81 -19.13 -20.84
N ARG A 454 -32.66 -19.49 -19.56
CA ARG A 454 -33.23 -20.75 -19.06
C ARG A 454 -34.75 -20.75 -19.04
N ILE A 455 -35.38 -19.65 -18.65
CA ILE A 455 -36.84 -19.48 -18.72
C ILE A 455 -37.32 -19.55 -20.17
N LYS A 456 -36.61 -18.90 -21.10
CA LYS A 456 -36.93 -18.91 -22.54
C LYS A 456 -36.80 -20.32 -23.11
N GLU A 457 -35.79 -21.09 -22.74
CA GLU A 457 -35.64 -22.50 -23.13
C GLU A 457 -36.84 -23.33 -22.67
N GLU A 458 -37.24 -23.22 -21.40
CA GLU A 458 -38.37 -23.97 -20.84
C GLU A 458 -39.72 -23.58 -21.47
N ALA A 459 -39.92 -22.28 -21.74
CA ALA A 459 -41.11 -21.78 -22.42
C ALA A 459 -41.16 -22.25 -23.88
N ARG A 460 -40.00 -22.32 -24.56
CA ARG A 460 -39.86 -22.85 -25.94
C ARG A 460 -40.09 -24.37 -25.98
N ALA A 461 -39.71 -25.10 -24.93
CA ALA A 461 -40.00 -26.52 -24.76
C ALA A 461 -41.49 -26.84 -24.51
N GLY A 462 -42.37 -25.82 -24.59
CA GLY A 462 -43.83 -26.00 -24.54
C GLY A 462 -44.44 -25.84 -23.15
N ARG A 463 -43.63 -25.59 -22.10
CA ARG A 463 -44.15 -25.35 -20.75
C ARG A 463 -44.96 -24.05 -20.68
N SER A 464 -45.92 -24.00 -19.75
CA SER A 464 -46.62 -22.75 -19.43
C SER A 464 -45.63 -21.74 -18.86
N ILE A 465 -45.84 -20.43 -19.05
CA ILE A 465 -44.93 -19.41 -18.55
C ILE A 465 -44.67 -19.54 -17.03
N PRO A 466 -45.67 -19.75 -16.15
CA PRO A 466 -45.42 -19.99 -14.73
C PRO A 466 -44.47 -21.17 -14.48
N ALA A 467 -44.71 -22.31 -15.14
CA ALA A 467 -43.89 -23.51 -14.97
C ALA A 467 -42.47 -23.33 -15.56
N ALA A 468 -42.36 -22.58 -16.66
CA ALA A 468 -41.09 -22.21 -17.27
C ALA A 468 -40.27 -21.30 -16.36
N ILE A 469 -40.91 -20.34 -15.66
CA ILE A 469 -40.25 -19.48 -14.67
C ILE A 469 -39.72 -20.35 -13.52
N THR A 470 -40.57 -21.14 -12.87
CA THR A 470 -40.15 -21.97 -11.72
C THR A 470 -39.04 -22.96 -12.07
N SER A 471 -39.18 -23.69 -13.17
CA SER A 471 -38.13 -24.62 -13.60
C SER A 471 -36.88 -23.90 -14.11
N GLY A 472 -37.04 -22.73 -14.73
CA GLY A 472 -35.94 -21.92 -15.23
C GLY A 472 -35.02 -21.49 -14.11
N TYR A 473 -35.60 -20.94 -13.03
CA TYR A 473 -34.89 -20.56 -11.81
C TYR A 473 -34.15 -21.73 -11.16
N ALA A 474 -34.83 -22.86 -10.93
CA ALA A 474 -34.22 -23.99 -10.24
C ALA A 474 -32.96 -24.52 -10.95
N LYS A 475 -32.96 -24.48 -12.30
CA LYS A 475 -31.81 -24.90 -13.10
C LYS A 475 -30.74 -23.80 -13.18
N ALA A 476 -31.14 -22.56 -13.42
CA ALA A 476 -30.21 -21.43 -13.52
C ALA A 476 -29.46 -21.16 -12.21
N LEU A 477 -30.14 -21.29 -11.05
CA LEU A 477 -29.56 -21.01 -9.74
C LEU A 477 -28.32 -21.85 -9.46
N ARG A 478 -28.33 -23.14 -9.83
CA ARG A 478 -27.16 -24.02 -9.62
C ARG A 478 -25.95 -23.50 -10.39
N THR A 479 -26.12 -23.24 -11.69
CA THR A 479 -25.05 -22.73 -12.57
C THR A 479 -24.54 -21.36 -12.09
N ILE A 480 -25.42 -20.46 -11.63
CA ILE A 480 -25.05 -19.11 -11.15
C ILE A 480 -24.27 -19.19 -9.83
N VAL A 481 -24.73 -20.01 -8.88
CA VAL A 481 -24.03 -20.21 -7.61
C VAL A 481 -22.64 -20.78 -7.88
N ASP A 482 -22.54 -21.78 -8.75
CA ASP A 482 -21.26 -22.41 -9.06
C ASP A 482 -20.23 -21.41 -9.60
N ALA A 483 -20.66 -20.56 -10.53
CA ALA A 483 -19.78 -19.60 -11.16
C ALA A 483 -19.41 -18.44 -10.20
N ASN A 484 -20.34 -17.97 -9.37
CA ASN A 484 -20.08 -16.88 -8.40
C ASN A 484 -19.22 -17.32 -7.20
N VAL A 485 -19.29 -18.59 -6.77
CA VAL A 485 -18.45 -19.10 -5.68
C VAL A 485 -16.97 -18.93 -6.01
N VAL A 486 -16.57 -19.16 -7.27
CA VAL A 486 -15.18 -18.99 -7.66
C VAL A 486 -14.77 -17.52 -7.71
N THR A 487 -15.61 -16.65 -8.26
CA THR A 487 -15.37 -15.19 -8.26
C THR A 487 -15.20 -14.65 -6.85
N ILE A 488 -16.05 -15.07 -5.91
CA ILE A 488 -15.94 -14.69 -4.49
C ILE A 488 -14.65 -15.23 -3.88
N GLY A 489 -14.26 -16.47 -4.20
CA GLY A 489 -13.02 -17.05 -3.71
C GLY A 489 -11.77 -16.34 -4.25
N VAL A 490 -11.76 -15.93 -5.52
CA VAL A 490 -10.68 -15.10 -6.10
C VAL A 490 -10.66 -13.72 -5.42
N ALA A 491 -11.81 -13.08 -5.24
CA ALA A 491 -11.93 -11.82 -4.51
C ALA A 491 -11.40 -11.94 -3.07
N PHE A 492 -11.65 -13.05 -2.38
CA PHE A 492 -11.11 -13.31 -1.05
C PHE A 492 -9.58 -13.47 -1.05
N ILE A 493 -9.02 -14.18 -2.03
CA ILE A 493 -7.56 -14.31 -2.19
C ILE A 493 -6.93 -12.94 -2.44
N LEU A 494 -7.54 -12.12 -3.30
CA LEU A 494 -7.10 -10.75 -3.53
C LEU A 494 -7.16 -9.90 -2.25
N PHE A 495 -8.26 -9.98 -1.52
CA PHE A 495 -8.43 -9.20 -0.29
C PHE A 495 -7.38 -9.55 0.78
N THR A 496 -6.98 -10.82 0.85
CA THR A 496 -6.02 -11.31 1.85
C THR A 496 -4.56 -11.10 1.44
N LEU A 497 -4.21 -11.27 0.16
CA LEU A 497 -2.84 -11.23 -0.32
C LEU A 497 -2.43 -9.91 -0.99
N ALA A 498 -3.37 -9.12 -1.50
CA ALA A 498 -3.02 -7.91 -2.25
C ALA A 498 -2.73 -6.71 -1.34
N THR A 499 -2.05 -5.72 -1.90
CA THR A 499 -1.76 -4.46 -1.23
C THR A 499 -3.01 -3.60 -1.04
N ALA A 500 -2.93 -2.61 -0.14
CA ALA A 500 -4.06 -1.76 0.23
C ALA A 500 -4.82 -1.18 -0.99
N GLY A 501 -4.10 -0.77 -2.05
CA GLY A 501 -4.69 -0.25 -3.28
C GLY A 501 -5.66 -1.21 -3.99
N VAL A 502 -5.38 -2.52 -3.94
CA VAL A 502 -6.17 -3.58 -4.60
C VAL A 502 -7.23 -4.18 -3.68
N LYS A 503 -7.09 -4.04 -2.35
CA LYS A 503 -8.08 -4.55 -1.39
C LYS A 503 -9.46 -3.93 -1.57
N GLY A 504 -9.54 -2.63 -1.85
CA GLY A 504 -10.82 -1.95 -2.16
C GLY A 504 -11.51 -2.53 -3.40
N PHE A 505 -10.73 -2.86 -4.44
CA PHE A 505 -11.24 -3.59 -5.61
C PHE A 505 -11.73 -4.99 -5.25
N ALA A 506 -10.93 -5.75 -4.49
CA ALA A 506 -11.29 -7.11 -4.08
C ALA A 506 -12.59 -7.14 -3.26
N PHE A 507 -12.75 -6.18 -2.34
CA PHE A 507 -13.94 -6.02 -1.52
C PHE A 507 -15.18 -5.71 -2.37
N THR A 508 -15.10 -4.72 -3.26
CA THR A 508 -16.22 -4.33 -4.13
C THR A 508 -16.61 -5.46 -5.09
N LEU A 509 -15.63 -6.19 -5.64
CA LEU A 509 -15.89 -7.39 -6.45
C LEU A 509 -16.60 -8.49 -5.65
N GLY A 510 -16.10 -8.81 -4.45
CA GLY A 510 -16.66 -9.87 -3.60
C GLY A 510 -18.06 -9.56 -3.11
N VAL A 511 -18.26 -8.40 -2.49
CA VAL A 511 -19.58 -7.93 -2.02
C VAL A 511 -20.53 -7.73 -3.18
N GLY A 512 -20.06 -7.10 -4.27
CA GLY A 512 -20.85 -6.92 -5.48
C GLY A 512 -21.35 -8.25 -6.06
N THR A 513 -20.53 -9.30 -6.03
CA THR A 513 -20.93 -10.65 -6.48
C THR A 513 -21.93 -11.31 -5.51
N LEU A 514 -21.80 -11.10 -4.20
CA LEU A 514 -22.75 -11.61 -3.21
C LEU A 514 -24.13 -10.95 -3.34
N VAL A 515 -24.15 -9.62 -3.46
CA VAL A 515 -25.39 -8.84 -3.63
C VAL A 515 -26.04 -9.17 -4.97
N SER A 516 -25.26 -9.44 -6.02
CA SER A 516 -25.81 -9.80 -7.33
C SER A 516 -26.49 -11.17 -7.28
N LEU A 517 -25.90 -12.15 -6.60
CA LEU A 517 -26.52 -13.46 -6.37
C LEU A 517 -27.84 -13.31 -5.60
N PHE A 518 -27.86 -12.50 -4.54
CA PHE A 518 -29.06 -12.23 -3.74
C PHE A 518 -30.17 -11.59 -4.58
N THR A 519 -29.85 -10.54 -5.33
CA THR A 519 -30.82 -9.76 -6.12
C THR A 519 -31.34 -10.52 -7.34
N ALA A 520 -30.48 -11.23 -8.06
CA ALA A 520 -30.88 -12.05 -9.21
C ALA A 520 -31.89 -13.14 -8.83
N VAL A 521 -31.79 -13.67 -7.61
CA VAL A 521 -32.71 -14.69 -7.10
C VAL A 521 -33.96 -14.04 -6.53
N LEU A 522 -33.84 -13.18 -5.52
CA LEU A 522 -35.00 -12.72 -4.75
C LEU A 522 -35.76 -11.60 -5.46
N ALA A 523 -35.08 -10.56 -5.94
CA ALA A 523 -35.75 -9.42 -6.55
C ALA A 523 -36.39 -9.81 -7.89
N THR A 524 -35.63 -10.48 -8.76
CA THR A 524 -36.15 -10.91 -10.07
C THR A 524 -37.28 -11.94 -9.91
N SER A 525 -37.20 -12.87 -8.94
CA SER A 525 -38.29 -13.84 -8.71
C SER A 525 -39.54 -13.20 -8.14
N ALA A 526 -39.41 -12.22 -7.24
CA ALA A 526 -40.55 -11.47 -6.70
C ALA A 526 -41.25 -10.64 -7.79
N ILE A 527 -40.49 -9.97 -8.66
CA ILE A 527 -41.05 -9.19 -9.78
C ILE A 527 -41.76 -10.12 -10.78
N LEU A 528 -41.10 -11.20 -11.24
CA LEU A 528 -41.71 -12.13 -12.18
C LEU A 528 -42.91 -12.88 -11.58
N GLY A 529 -42.85 -13.23 -10.29
CA GLY A 529 -43.94 -13.88 -9.57
C GLY A 529 -45.18 -13.00 -9.44
N SER A 530 -45.00 -11.72 -9.07
CA SER A 530 -46.10 -10.75 -8.96
C SER A 530 -46.73 -10.42 -10.32
N MET A 531 -45.92 -10.34 -11.38
CA MET A 531 -46.38 -10.04 -12.73
C MET A 531 -46.97 -11.26 -13.47
N ASN A 532 -46.90 -12.47 -12.91
CA ASN A 532 -47.24 -13.73 -13.59
C ASN A 532 -48.69 -13.80 -14.12
N ARG A 533 -49.61 -12.99 -13.54
CA ARG A 533 -51.01 -12.91 -13.96
C ARG A 533 -51.28 -11.86 -15.05
N THR A 534 -50.29 -11.03 -15.39
CA THR A 534 -50.43 -9.95 -16.38
C THR A 534 -50.38 -10.48 -17.82
N ARG A 535 -51.04 -9.76 -18.76
CA ARG A 535 -51.00 -10.09 -20.19
C ARG A 535 -49.59 -9.96 -20.79
N LEU A 536 -48.77 -9.08 -20.20
CA LEU A 536 -47.38 -8.85 -20.59
C LEU A 536 -46.50 -10.10 -20.44
N LEU A 537 -46.57 -10.81 -19.30
CA LEU A 537 -45.76 -12.02 -19.10
C LEU A 537 -46.35 -13.29 -19.74
N ARG A 538 -47.67 -13.34 -20.01
CA ARG A 538 -48.28 -14.50 -20.70
C ARG A 538 -47.92 -14.58 -22.19
N SER A 539 -47.49 -13.47 -22.77
CA SER A 539 -47.11 -13.36 -24.18
C SER A 539 -45.70 -13.92 -24.40
N ARG A 540 -45.59 -15.04 -25.12
CA ARG A 540 -44.28 -15.60 -25.55
C ARG A 540 -43.47 -14.59 -26.39
N LEU A 541 -44.15 -13.73 -27.14
CA LEU A 541 -43.51 -12.69 -27.94
C LEU A 541 -42.93 -11.58 -27.05
N ALA A 542 -43.66 -11.17 -26.00
CA ALA A 542 -43.20 -10.16 -25.05
C ALA A 542 -41.98 -10.61 -24.24
N LEU A 543 -41.83 -11.92 -24.01
CA LEU A 543 -40.66 -12.55 -23.38
C LEU A 543 -39.49 -12.79 -24.34
N GLY A 544 -39.62 -12.44 -25.63
CA GLY A 544 -38.59 -12.76 -26.63
C GLY A 544 -38.43 -14.28 -26.89
N ALA A 545 -39.47 -15.06 -26.62
CA ALA A 545 -39.52 -16.52 -26.76
C ALA A 545 -40.32 -16.97 -28.00
N SER A 546 -40.33 -16.20 -29.10
CA SER A 546 -41.06 -16.58 -30.32
C SER A 546 -40.46 -17.83 -31.01
N ARG A 547 -41.27 -18.47 -31.87
CA ARG A 547 -40.95 -19.70 -32.62
C ARG A 547 -39.62 -19.58 -33.39
N GLU A 548 -38.88 -20.70 -33.36
CA GLU A 548 -37.47 -20.96 -33.74
C GLU A 548 -36.74 -19.93 -34.64
N ARG A 549 -35.55 -19.52 -34.18
CA ARG A 549 -34.36 -19.67 -35.03
C ARG A 549 -33.65 -20.94 -34.54
N PRO A 550 -33.40 -21.95 -35.41
CA PRO A 550 -32.59 -23.09 -35.00
C PRO A 550 -31.24 -22.58 -34.48
N PRO A 551 -30.65 -23.21 -33.45
CA PRO A 551 -29.34 -22.82 -32.97
C PRO A 551 -28.37 -22.84 -34.16
N PRO A 552 -27.43 -21.87 -34.24
CA PRO A 552 -26.50 -21.78 -35.35
C PRO A 552 -25.77 -23.12 -35.48
N ARG A 553 -25.91 -23.77 -36.65
CA ARG A 553 -25.23 -25.04 -36.91
C ARG A 553 -23.80 -24.71 -37.35
N PHE A 554 -22.88 -24.75 -36.40
CA PHE A 554 -21.46 -24.55 -36.65
C PHE A 554 -20.67 -25.74 -36.08
N ASP A 555 -19.69 -26.22 -36.84
CA ASP A 555 -18.82 -27.32 -36.43
C ASP A 555 -17.58 -26.76 -35.70
N PHE A 556 -17.74 -26.48 -34.41
CA PHE A 556 -16.69 -25.96 -33.54
C PHE A 556 -15.52 -26.93 -33.41
N THR A 557 -15.81 -28.23 -33.28
CA THR A 557 -14.77 -29.26 -33.12
C THR A 557 -14.01 -29.50 -34.41
N GLY A 558 -14.67 -29.48 -35.57
CA GLY A 558 -14.03 -29.61 -36.87
C GLY A 558 -13.17 -28.40 -37.24
N ALA A 559 -13.60 -27.20 -36.87
CA ALA A 559 -12.85 -25.95 -37.06
C ALA A 559 -11.74 -25.72 -36.02
N SER A 560 -11.62 -26.57 -35.00
CA SER A 560 -10.67 -26.41 -33.88
C SER A 560 -9.22 -26.18 -34.30
N LYS A 561 -8.77 -26.83 -35.38
CA LYS A 561 -7.41 -26.64 -35.92
C LYS A 561 -7.17 -25.18 -36.32
N TRP A 562 -8.16 -24.54 -36.93
CA TRP A 562 -8.05 -23.13 -37.33
C TRP A 562 -8.04 -22.20 -36.12
N PHE A 563 -8.87 -22.46 -35.11
CA PHE A 563 -8.85 -21.70 -33.85
C PHE A 563 -7.53 -21.83 -33.11
N PHE A 564 -6.97 -23.04 -33.01
CA PHE A 564 -5.66 -23.27 -32.40
C PHE A 564 -4.53 -22.61 -33.19
N SER A 565 -4.57 -22.64 -34.52
CA SER A 565 -3.60 -21.93 -35.36
C SER A 565 -3.68 -20.41 -35.18
N MET A 566 -4.89 -19.84 -35.16
CA MET A 566 -5.09 -18.40 -34.95
C MET A 566 -4.61 -17.98 -33.55
N SER A 567 -5.00 -18.72 -32.51
CA SER A 567 -4.56 -18.47 -31.13
C SER A 567 -3.06 -18.61 -30.98
N GLY A 568 -2.47 -19.65 -31.58
CA GLY A 568 -1.04 -19.87 -31.59
C GLY A 568 -0.28 -18.72 -32.26
N ALA A 569 -0.82 -18.16 -33.35
CA ALA A 569 -0.23 -16.99 -34.01
C ALA A 569 -0.31 -15.73 -33.13
N ILE A 570 -1.44 -15.49 -32.45
CA ILE A 570 -1.60 -14.36 -31.53
C ILE A 570 -0.66 -14.50 -30.33
N LEU A 571 -0.56 -15.69 -29.73
CA LEU A 571 0.36 -15.97 -28.63
C LEU A 571 1.82 -15.83 -29.07
N ALA A 572 2.17 -16.28 -30.28
CA ALA A 572 3.51 -16.09 -30.83
C ALA A 572 3.83 -14.60 -31.05
N ALA A 573 2.89 -13.82 -31.58
CA ALA A 573 3.04 -12.37 -31.72
C ALA A 573 3.20 -11.68 -30.36
N GLY A 574 2.40 -12.07 -29.36
CA GLY A 574 2.52 -11.57 -27.99
C GLY A 574 3.85 -11.94 -27.34
N ALA A 575 4.33 -13.18 -27.53
CA ALA A 575 5.63 -13.62 -27.03
C ALA A 575 6.78 -12.86 -27.71
N LEU A 576 6.70 -12.61 -29.02
CA LEU A 576 7.67 -11.78 -29.74
C LEU A 576 7.64 -10.33 -29.26
N ALA A 577 6.45 -9.77 -28.98
CA ALA A 577 6.32 -8.42 -28.43
C ALA A 577 6.98 -8.32 -27.05
N ILE A 578 6.69 -9.27 -26.15
CA ILE A 578 7.34 -9.31 -24.82
C ILE A 578 8.85 -9.51 -24.94
N ALA A 579 9.32 -10.36 -25.85
CA ALA A 579 10.75 -10.59 -26.05
C ALA A 579 11.49 -9.40 -26.69
N GLY A 580 10.82 -8.66 -27.57
CA GLY A 580 11.41 -7.53 -28.31
C GLY A 580 11.33 -6.19 -27.56
N PHE A 581 10.18 -5.88 -26.97
CA PHE A 581 9.92 -4.60 -26.29
C PHE A 581 9.98 -4.70 -24.76
N GLY A 582 9.84 -5.91 -24.20
CA GLY A 582 9.70 -6.09 -22.76
C GLY A 582 8.30 -5.77 -22.26
N LEU A 583 8.13 -5.84 -20.93
CA LEU A 583 6.99 -5.26 -20.23
C LEU A 583 7.47 -4.01 -19.51
N ASN A 584 6.76 -2.91 -19.69
CA ASN A 584 7.04 -1.65 -19.01
C ASN A 584 6.47 -1.71 -17.59
N PHE A 585 7.31 -1.98 -16.58
CA PHE A 585 6.84 -2.09 -15.20
C PHE A 585 6.83 -0.73 -14.52
N GLY A 586 5.77 -0.43 -13.78
CA GLY A 586 5.69 0.80 -13.03
C GLY A 586 6.52 0.80 -11.75
N ILE A 587 6.58 1.97 -11.10
CA ILE A 587 7.31 2.15 -9.82
C ILE A 587 6.83 1.22 -8.71
N ASP A 588 5.59 0.70 -8.82
CA ASP A 588 5.04 -0.35 -7.95
C ASP A 588 5.89 -1.63 -7.93
N PHE A 589 6.66 -1.90 -9.00
CA PHE A 589 7.51 -3.08 -9.15
C PHE A 589 8.99 -2.73 -9.27
N GLU A 590 9.33 -1.64 -9.98
CA GLU A 590 10.72 -1.23 -10.20
C GLU A 590 11.30 -0.38 -9.07
N SER A 591 10.47 0.11 -8.14
CA SER A 591 10.80 1.13 -7.14
C SER A 591 11.24 2.46 -7.75
N GLY A 592 11.16 3.54 -6.97
CA GLY A 592 11.47 4.88 -7.45
C GLY A 592 10.50 5.93 -6.94
N THR A 593 10.71 7.17 -7.38
CA THR A 593 9.78 8.27 -7.13
C THR A 593 9.30 8.86 -8.44
N ARG A 594 7.99 8.99 -8.56
CA ARG A 594 7.31 9.70 -9.65
C ARG A 594 6.62 10.93 -9.08
N ILE A 595 6.96 12.09 -9.60
CA ILE A 595 6.33 13.37 -9.28
C ILE A 595 5.61 13.85 -10.53
N GLN A 596 4.32 14.15 -10.43
CA GLN A 596 3.58 14.81 -11.49
C GLN A 596 3.07 16.14 -10.96
N THR A 597 3.37 17.20 -11.70
CA THR A 597 2.94 18.54 -11.31
C THR A 597 2.75 19.45 -12.52
N PRO A 598 1.69 20.27 -12.53
CA PRO A 598 1.55 21.31 -13.53
C PRO A 598 2.43 22.52 -13.22
N LEU A 599 3.14 22.98 -14.24
CA LEU A 599 4.00 24.15 -14.16
C LEU A 599 3.21 25.43 -14.45
N GLU A 600 3.45 26.48 -13.68
CA GLU A 600 2.84 27.81 -13.95
C GLU A 600 3.41 28.41 -15.22
N ARG A 601 4.72 28.26 -15.43
CA ARG A 601 5.41 28.70 -16.65
C ARG A 601 5.67 27.52 -17.57
N PRO A 602 5.26 27.57 -18.84
CA PRO A 602 5.57 26.53 -19.81
C PRO A 602 7.10 26.36 -19.89
N SER A 603 7.58 25.19 -19.53
CA SER A 603 9.01 24.87 -19.48
C SER A 603 9.29 23.55 -20.19
N THR A 604 10.44 23.46 -20.85
CA THR A 604 10.86 22.21 -21.49
C THR A 604 11.38 21.21 -20.45
N PRO A 605 11.34 19.90 -20.73
CA PRO A 605 11.94 18.89 -19.85
C PRO A 605 13.41 19.17 -19.50
N ASP A 606 14.17 19.76 -20.42
CA ASP A 606 15.58 20.14 -20.19
C ASP A 606 15.72 21.27 -19.18
N GLN A 607 14.80 22.25 -19.20
CA GLN A 607 14.77 23.34 -18.22
C GLN A 607 14.41 22.83 -16.83
N VAL A 608 13.49 21.87 -16.74
CA VAL A 608 13.15 21.20 -15.47
C VAL A 608 14.36 20.42 -14.96
N ARG A 609 15.06 19.65 -15.79
CA ARG A 609 16.32 18.98 -15.38
C ARG A 609 17.38 19.98 -14.89
N ALA A 610 17.52 21.12 -15.56
CA ALA A 610 18.43 22.18 -15.13
C ALA A 610 18.02 22.83 -13.79
N ALA A 611 16.72 22.89 -13.49
CA ALA A 611 16.21 23.33 -12.19
C ALA A 611 16.53 22.34 -11.07
N LEU A 612 16.56 21.04 -11.38
CA LEU A 612 16.84 19.94 -10.44
C LEU A 612 18.33 19.60 -10.28
N ALA A 613 19.18 20.00 -11.22
CA ALA A 613 20.62 19.76 -11.16
C ALA A 613 21.33 20.22 -9.87
N PRO A 614 21.03 21.39 -9.27
CA PRO A 614 21.69 21.86 -8.05
C PRO A 614 21.45 20.98 -6.83
N ILE A 615 20.30 20.30 -6.77
CA ILE A 615 19.95 19.39 -5.68
C ILE A 615 20.40 17.94 -5.98
N GLY A 616 21.20 17.74 -7.04
CA GLY A 616 21.75 16.43 -7.41
C GLY A 616 20.83 15.56 -8.26
N LEU A 617 19.74 16.11 -8.82
CA LEU A 617 18.74 15.37 -9.60
C LEU A 617 18.74 15.77 -11.09
N GLY A 618 19.90 16.15 -11.62
CA GLY A 618 20.05 16.57 -13.03
C GLY A 618 19.84 15.43 -14.05
N GLU A 619 20.00 14.19 -13.62
CA GLU A 619 19.81 12.97 -14.43
C GLU A 619 18.37 12.40 -14.31
N ALA A 620 17.46 13.10 -13.60
CA ALA A 620 16.08 12.64 -13.47
C ALA A 620 15.41 12.56 -14.86
N GLU A 621 14.63 11.51 -15.07
CA GLU A 621 13.86 11.37 -16.31
C GLU A 621 12.68 12.32 -16.24
N VAL A 622 12.66 13.32 -17.12
CA VAL A 622 11.59 14.30 -17.20
C VAL A 622 10.87 14.17 -18.54
N GLN A 623 9.56 13.99 -18.47
CA GLN A 623 8.68 13.91 -19.62
C GLN A 623 7.57 14.95 -19.50
N ALA A 624 7.24 15.60 -20.62
CA ALA A 624 6.03 16.41 -20.69
C ALA A 624 4.83 15.48 -20.88
N VAL A 625 3.87 15.53 -19.96
CA VAL A 625 2.68 14.69 -20.00
C VAL A 625 1.47 15.56 -20.34
N GLN A 626 0.54 15.00 -21.11
CA GLN A 626 -0.75 15.64 -21.33
C GLN A 626 -1.75 14.97 -20.41
N ASP A 627 -2.17 15.69 -19.38
CA ASP A 627 -3.30 15.27 -18.55
C ASP A 627 -4.46 16.26 -18.78
N PRO A 628 -5.56 15.81 -19.41
CA PRO A 628 -6.77 16.60 -19.55
C PRO A 628 -7.31 17.13 -18.20
N GLN A 629 -6.93 16.51 -17.08
CA GLN A 629 -7.34 16.85 -15.72
C GLN A 629 -6.49 17.97 -15.13
N LEU A 630 -5.17 17.89 -15.30
CA LEU A 630 -4.24 18.88 -14.75
C LEU A 630 -4.02 20.08 -15.69
N GLY A 631 -4.46 20.03 -16.96
CA GLY A 631 -4.39 21.14 -17.91
C GLY A 631 -3.13 21.11 -18.79
N ALA A 632 -2.58 22.29 -19.13
CA ALA A 632 -1.36 22.38 -19.94
C ALA A 632 -0.09 22.40 -19.07
N ASN A 633 1.06 22.09 -19.68
CA ASN A 633 2.41 22.20 -19.10
C ASN A 633 2.66 21.30 -17.89
N ILE A 634 2.18 20.06 -17.93
CA ILE A 634 2.44 19.09 -16.88
C ILE A 634 3.75 18.36 -17.18
N VAL A 635 4.53 18.17 -16.13
CA VAL A 635 5.74 17.37 -16.19
C VAL A 635 5.63 16.19 -15.25
N GLN A 636 6.06 15.04 -15.75
CA GLN A 636 6.33 13.87 -14.95
C GLN A 636 7.84 13.75 -14.77
N ILE A 637 8.25 13.64 -13.52
CA ILE A 637 9.65 13.51 -13.10
C ILE A 637 9.77 12.14 -12.44
N SER A 638 10.57 11.26 -13.05
CA SER A 638 10.89 9.93 -12.52
C SER A 638 12.34 9.91 -12.05
N THR A 639 12.56 9.43 -10.83
CA THR A 639 13.88 9.37 -10.17
C THR A 639 14.00 8.08 -9.35
N GLU A 640 15.20 7.79 -8.85
CA GLU A 640 15.37 6.81 -7.76
C GLU A 640 14.46 7.17 -6.56
N ALA A 641 14.24 6.21 -5.66
CA ALA A 641 13.35 6.40 -4.52
C ALA A 641 13.85 7.54 -3.62
N LEU A 642 13.03 8.58 -3.46
CA LEU A 642 13.26 9.75 -2.63
C LEU A 642 12.43 9.64 -1.35
N GLY A 643 13.06 10.01 -0.22
CA GLY A 643 12.36 10.24 1.03
C GLY A 643 11.59 11.58 1.04
N PRO A 644 10.68 11.80 2.01
CA PRO A 644 9.80 12.97 2.04
C PRO A 644 10.52 14.32 1.96
N ASN A 645 11.62 14.48 2.70
CA ASN A 645 12.40 15.72 2.72
C ASN A 645 12.98 16.05 1.33
N ARG A 646 13.42 15.03 0.59
CA ARG A 646 13.97 15.21 -0.77
C ARG A 646 12.87 15.54 -1.78
N VAL A 647 11.67 14.99 -1.61
CA VAL A 647 10.50 15.38 -2.40
C VAL A 647 10.14 16.85 -2.13
N ALA A 648 10.19 17.30 -0.87
CA ALA A 648 9.98 18.69 -0.51
C ALA A 648 11.05 19.63 -1.11
N GLU A 649 12.32 19.22 -1.14
CA GLU A 649 13.40 19.95 -1.83
C GLU A 649 13.13 20.06 -3.34
N VAL A 650 12.67 18.98 -3.98
CA VAL A 650 12.27 19.01 -5.41
C VAL A 650 11.15 20.02 -5.63
N ARG A 651 10.11 19.97 -4.79
CA ARG A 651 8.98 20.90 -4.86
C ARG A 651 9.44 22.36 -4.73
N GLN A 652 10.29 22.65 -3.74
CA GLN A 652 10.85 23.99 -3.53
C GLN A 652 11.71 24.45 -4.72
N ALA A 653 12.62 23.60 -5.22
CA ALA A 653 13.51 23.93 -6.33
C ALA A 653 12.74 24.25 -7.62
N LEU A 654 11.66 23.51 -7.89
CA LEU A 654 10.77 23.77 -9.03
C LEU A 654 9.97 25.05 -8.83
N ASN A 655 9.42 25.28 -7.63
CA ASN A 655 8.61 26.45 -7.35
C ASN A 655 9.43 27.76 -7.46
N GLU A 656 10.64 27.79 -6.92
CA GLU A 656 11.52 28.97 -6.97
C GLU A 656 11.93 29.38 -8.39
N ARG A 657 12.17 28.40 -9.28
CA ARG A 657 12.75 28.64 -10.61
C ARG A 657 11.71 28.74 -11.73
N ILE A 658 10.67 27.91 -11.65
CA ILE A 658 9.70 27.70 -12.73
C ILE A 658 8.29 28.11 -12.28
N GLY A 659 7.95 27.88 -11.01
CA GLY A 659 6.60 28.06 -10.46
C GLY A 659 5.79 26.77 -10.62
N VAL A 660 5.27 26.27 -9.50
CA VAL A 660 4.51 25.02 -9.42
C VAL A 660 3.13 25.30 -8.86
N ARG A 661 2.08 24.71 -9.45
CA ARG A 661 0.76 24.73 -8.83
C ARG A 661 0.72 23.74 -7.66
N GLU A 662 1.01 24.26 -6.48
CA GLU A 662 1.08 23.51 -5.21
C GLU A 662 -0.16 22.64 -4.95
N ALA A 663 -1.36 23.15 -5.27
CA ALA A 663 -2.61 22.42 -5.07
C ALA A 663 -2.72 21.12 -5.90
N ASP A 664 -1.95 21.02 -6.98
CA ASP A 664 -1.98 19.91 -7.93
C ASP A 664 -0.66 19.14 -7.96
N PHE A 665 0.20 19.31 -6.95
CA PHE A 665 1.43 18.54 -6.80
C PHE A 665 1.11 17.13 -6.30
N THR A 666 1.51 16.13 -7.09
CA THR A 666 1.36 14.72 -6.74
C THR A 666 2.70 14.03 -6.73
N SER A 667 2.90 13.13 -5.76
CA SER A 667 4.12 12.35 -5.65
C SER A 667 3.83 10.95 -5.18
N SER A 668 4.37 9.96 -5.87
CA SER A 668 4.36 8.56 -5.46
C SER A 668 5.79 8.06 -5.33
N SER A 669 6.13 7.54 -4.17
CA SER A 669 7.45 6.97 -3.87
C SER A 669 7.28 5.54 -3.38
N VAL A 670 8.04 4.63 -3.97
CA VAL A 670 8.03 3.21 -3.63
C VAL A 670 9.47 2.76 -3.41
N GLY A 671 9.74 2.20 -2.23
CA GLY A 671 11.04 1.62 -1.91
C GLY A 671 11.26 0.24 -2.55
N PRO A 672 12.53 -0.20 -2.72
CA PRO A 672 12.87 -1.48 -3.36
C PRO A 672 12.24 -2.70 -2.68
N THR A 673 12.23 -2.73 -1.35
CA THR A 673 11.68 -3.83 -0.56
C THR A 673 10.17 -3.98 -0.75
N PHE A 674 9.45 -2.86 -0.81
CA PHE A 674 8.01 -2.86 -1.06
C PHE A 674 7.70 -3.33 -2.48
N GLY A 675 8.42 -2.85 -3.50
CA GLY A 675 8.19 -3.26 -4.88
C GLY A 675 8.40 -4.76 -5.11
N ALA A 676 9.47 -5.32 -4.54
CA ALA A 676 9.72 -6.76 -4.60
C ALA A 676 8.63 -7.59 -3.90
N GLN A 677 8.08 -7.09 -2.79
CA GLN A 677 6.97 -7.72 -2.08
C GLN A 677 5.67 -7.65 -2.87
N VAL A 678 5.36 -6.51 -3.50
CA VAL A 678 4.20 -6.33 -4.38
C VAL A 678 4.25 -7.35 -5.52
N ALA A 679 5.41 -7.49 -6.19
CA ALA A 679 5.61 -8.48 -7.24
C ALA A 679 5.36 -9.91 -6.75
N ARG A 680 5.94 -10.26 -5.59
CA ARG A 680 5.84 -11.61 -5.01
C ARG A 680 4.41 -11.96 -4.61
N THR A 681 3.72 -11.03 -3.94
CA THR A 681 2.33 -11.22 -3.50
C THR A 681 1.38 -11.33 -4.70
N ALA A 682 1.61 -10.57 -5.77
CA ALA A 682 0.89 -10.72 -7.03
C ALA A 682 1.02 -12.13 -7.63
N VAL A 683 2.24 -12.67 -7.70
CA VAL A 683 2.50 -14.05 -8.18
C VAL A 683 1.81 -15.07 -7.29
N TYR A 684 1.90 -14.94 -5.96
CA TYR A 684 1.21 -15.83 -5.04
C TYR A 684 -0.31 -15.78 -5.17
N ALA A 685 -0.89 -14.59 -5.37
CA ALA A 685 -2.32 -14.43 -5.59
C ALA A 685 -2.79 -15.12 -6.88
N ILE A 686 -2.02 -15.03 -7.97
CA ILE A 686 -2.31 -15.73 -9.23
C ILE A 686 -2.25 -17.25 -9.03
N ILE A 687 -1.17 -17.76 -8.44
CA ILE A 687 -1.01 -19.20 -8.20
C ILE A 687 -2.13 -19.72 -7.28
N ALA A 688 -2.40 -19.04 -6.16
CA ALA A 688 -3.47 -19.41 -5.24
C ALA A 688 -4.84 -19.41 -5.93
N SER A 689 -5.11 -18.42 -6.79
CA SER A 689 -6.34 -18.35 -7.57
C SER A 689 -6.45 -19.52 -8.56
N LEU A 690 -5.38 -19.82 -9.31
CA LEU A 690 -5.37 -20.95 -10.25
C LEU A 690 -5.54 -22.30 -9.53
N LEU A 691 -4.95 -22.47 -8.35
CA LEU A 691 -5.13 -23.66 -7.51
C LEU A 691 -6.57 -23.79 -7.00
N LEU A 692 -7.14 -22.70 -6.47
CA LEU A 692 -8.55 -22.65 -6.06
C LEU A 692 -9.48 -23.03 -7.21
N ILE A 693 -9.29 -22.42 -8.37
CA ILE A 693 -10.06 -22.70 -9.58
C ILE A 693 -9.93 -24.17 -9.97
N SER A 694 -8.70 -24.70 -10.00
CA SER A 694 -8.45 -26.11 -10.36
C SER A 694 -9.12 -27.07 -9.41
N LEU A 695 -9.01 -26.83 -8.10
CA LEU A 695 -9.63 -27.65 -7.07
C LEU A 695 -11.16 -27.62 -7.17
N TYR A 696 -11.72 -26.42 -7.31
CA TYR A 696 -13.16 -26.23 -7.44
C TYR A 696 -13.70 -26.94 -8.69
N ILE A 697 -13.07 -26.75 -9.86
CA ILE A 697 -13.51 -27.40 -11.11
C ILE A 697 -13.33 -28.90 -11.04
N GLY A 698 -12.21 -29.38 -10.46
CA GLY A 698 -11.96 -30.81 -10.27
C GLY A 698 -13.02 -31.49 -9.40
N PHE A 699 -13.47 -30.83 -8.33
CA PHE A 699 -14.54 -31.31 -7.45
C PHE A 699 -15.93 -31.19 -8.08
N ARG A 700 -16.24 -30.03 -8.69
CA ARG A 700 -17.58 -29.72 -9.21
C ARG A 700 -17.90 -30.51 -10.48
N PHE A 701 -16.90 -30.74 -11.33
CA PHE A 701 -16.98 -31.49 -12.58
C PHE A 701 -16.19 -32.79 -12.44
N GLU A 702 -15.05 -32.88 -13.13
CA GLU A 702 -14.06 -33.95 -13.02
C GLU A 702 -12.69 -33.29 -13.25
N TRP A 703 -11.60 -33.89 -12.75
CA TRP A 703 -10.26 -33.32 -12.91
C TRP A 703 -9.86 -33.05 -14.37
N LYS A 704 -10.44 -33.77 -15.35
CA LYS A 704 -10.21 -33.56 -16.79
C LYS A 704 -10.82 -32.26 -17.32
N TYR A 705 -11.74 -31.63 -16.60
CA TYR A 705 -12.28 -30.30 -16.94
C TYR A 705 -11.35 -29.18 -16.44
N ALA A 706 -10.48 -29.45 -15.46
CA ALA A 706 -9.59 -28.43 -14.91
C ALA A 706 -8.48 -28.01 -15.88
N VAL A 707 -7.88 -28.93 -16.63
CA VAL A 707 -6.77 -28.55 -17.55
C VAL A 707 -7.23 -27.70 -18.73
N PRO A 708 -8.36 -28.01 -19.43
CA PRO A 708 -8.88 -27.12 -20.46
C PRO A 708 -9.17 -25.70 -19.93
N VAL A 709 -9.70 -25.59 -18.70
CA VAL A 709 -9.87 -24.30 -18.01
C VAL A 709 -8.54 -23.61 -17.81
N LEU A 710 -7.54 -24.29 -17.24
CA LEU A 710 -6.22 -23.71 -17.00
C LEU A 710 -5.53 -23.25 -18.30
N ILE A 711 -5.69 -24.00 -19.39
CA ILE A 711 -5.15 -23.64 -20.71
C ILE A 711 -5.82 -22.36 -21.22
N ALA A 712 -7.15 -22.26 -21.12
CA ALA A 712 -7.88 -21.06 -21.52
C ALA A 712 -7.48 -19.83 -20.68
N LEU A 713 -7.37 -20.00 -19.36
CA LEU A 713 -6.93 -18.94 -18.45
C LEU A 713 -5.49 -18.49 -18.74
N ALA A 714 -4.57 -19.44 -18.97
CA ALA A 714 -3.19 -19.12 -19.34
C ALA A 714 -3.14 -18.37 -20.68
N HIS A 715 -3.93 -18.81 -21.67
CA HIS A 715 -4.08 -18.13 -22.94
C HIS A 715 -4.49 -16.66 -22.77
N ASP A 716 -5.51 -16.39 -21.94
CA ASP A 716 -6.01 -15.02 -21.75
C ASP A 716 -5.02 -14.10 -21.04
N LEU A 717 -4.31 -14.62 -20.04
CA LEU A 717 -3.26 -13.87 -19.36
C LEU A 717 -2.09 -13.55 -20.31
N LEU A 718 -1.66 -14.52 -21.12
CA LEU A 718 -0.56 -14.35 -22.07
C LEU A 718 -0.91 -13.38 -23.19
N ILE A 719 -2.14 -13.41 -23.72
CA ILE A 719 -2.59 -12.43 -24.71
C ILE A 719 -2.62 -11.03 -24.09
N THR A 720 -3.17 -10.89 -22.88
CA THR A 720 -3.24 -9.60 -22.20
C THR A 720 -1.84 -9.03 -21.95
N ALA A 721 -0.91 -9.85 -21.44
CA ALA A 721 0.49 -9.45 -21.27
C ALA A 721 1.17 -9.10 -22.61
N GLY A 722 0.92 -9.88 -23.67
CA GLY A 722 1.46 -9.64 -25.00
C GLY A 722 1.00 -8.31 -25.59
N VAL A 723 -0.28 -7.95 -25.41
CA VAL A 723 -0.83 -6.65 -25.84
C VAL A 723 -0.24 -5.51 -25.03
N TYR A 724 0.01 -5.70 -23.72
CA TYR A 724 0.72 -4.71 -22.91
C TYR A 724 2.15 -4.48 -23.41
N GLY A 725 2.90 -5.55 -23.70
CA GLY A 725 4.23 -5.43 -24.29
C GLY A 725 4.22 -4.75 -25.66
N LEU A 726 3.21 -5.04 -26.50
CA LEU A 726 3.08 -4.41 -27.83
C LEU A 726 2.71 -2.93 -27.76
N THR A 727 1.93 -2.52 -26.76
CA THR A 727 1.43 -1.14 -26.63
C THR A 727 2.28 -0.28 -25.68
N GLU A 728 3.37 -0.84 -25.14
CA GLU A 728 4.29 -0.21 -24.18
C GLU A 728 3.59 0.38 -22.94
N ARG A 729 2.39 -0.14 -22.62
CA ARG A 729 1.62 0.31 -21.46
C ARG A 729 2.24 -0.16 -20.16
N GLU A 730 2.15 0.71 -19.15
CA GLU A 730 2.70 0.46 -17.83
C GLU A 730 1.93 -0.65 -17.08
N VAL A 731 2.67 -1.59 -16.51
CA VAL A 731 2.15 -2.64 -15.63
C VAL A 731 2.22 -2.13 -14.20
N THR A 732 1.05 -1.94 -13.57
CA THR A 732 0.91 -1.47 -12.19
C THR A 732 0.22 -2.51 -11.31
N THR A 733 0.11 -2.25 -10.01
CA THR A 733 -0.74 -3.04 -9.09
C THR A 733 -2.18 -3.13 -9.56
N SER A 734 -2.70 -2.08 -10.22
CA SER A 734 -4.03 -2.06 -10.82
C SER A 734 -4.13 -3.02 -12.01
N THR A 735 -3.09 -3.10 -12.85
CA THR A 735 -3.03 -4.07 -13.95
C THR A 735 -3.09 -5.51 -13.41
N VAL A 736 -2.39 -5.81 -12.32
CA VAL A 736 -2.46 -7.15 -11.67
C VAL A 736 -3.88 -7.46 -11.17
N ALA A 737 -4.55 -6.49 -10.55
CA ALA A 737 -5.94 -6.63 -10.14
C ALA A 737 -6.86 -6.93 -11.34
N ALA A 738 -6.67 -6.23 -12.46
CA ALA A 738 -7.39 -6.50 -13.70
C ALA A 738 -7.12 -7.92 -14.23
N LEU A 739 -5.85 -8.38 -14.25
CA LEU A 739 -5.49 -9.75 -14.66
C LEU A 739 -6.17 -10.82 -13.80
N LEU A 740 -6.19 -10.64 -12.48
CA LEU A 740 -6.86 -11.59 -11.57
C LEU A 740 -8.39 -11.57 -11.74
N THR A 741 -8.93 -10.44 -12.16
CA THR A 741 -10.35 -10.30 -12.49
C THR A 741 -10.71 -11.01 -13.79
N ILE A 742 -9.83 -10.92 -14.79
CA ILE A 742 -9.96 -11.64 -16.06
C ILE A 742 -10.04 -13.14 -15.80
N LEU A 743 -9.28 -13.67 -14.81
CA LEU A 743 -9.37 -15.08 -14.43
C LEU A 743 -10.77 -15.47 -13.96
N GLY A 744 -11.39 -14.66 -13.09
CA GLY A 744 -12.76 -14.90 -12.62
C GLY A 744 -13.78 -14.84 -13.75
N TYR A 745 -13.67 -13.82 -14.61
CA TYR A 745 -14.58 -13.63 -15.73
C TYR A 745 -14.46 -14.73 -16.81
N SER A 746 -13.25 -15.02 -17.30
CA SER A 746 -13.01 -16.04 -18.32
C SER A 746 -13.44 -17.44 -17.84
N LEU A 747 -13.20 -17.72 -16.56
CA LEU A 747 -13.68 -18.93 -15.94
C LEU A 747 -15.21 -19.01 -15.92
N TYR A 748 -15.88 -17.90 -15.60
CA TYR A 748 -17.33 -17.85 -15.50
C TYR A 748 -18.01 -18.35 -16.78
N ASP A 749 -17.59 -17.86 -17.95
CA ASP A 749 -18.14 -18.31 -19.23
C ASP A 749 -17.76 -19.76 -19.55
N THR A 750 -16.54 -20.17 -19.20
CA THR A 750 -16.08 -21.56 -19.38
C THR A 750 -16.91 -22.54 -18.55
N ILE A 751 -17.26 -22.21 -17.30
CA ILE A 751 -18.13 -23.03 -16.43
C ILE A 751 -19.50 -23.22 -17.08
N ILE A 752 -20.07 -22.17 -17.68
CA ILE A 752 -21.37 -22.24 -18.34
C ILE A 752 -21.34 -23.19 -19.53
N VAL A 753 -20.31 -23.07 -20.36
CA VAL A 753 -20.09 -23.96 -21.51
C VAL A 753 -19.96 -25.41 -21.03
N PHE A 754 -19.18 -25.65 -19.99
CA PHE A 754 -18.92 -26.99 -19.46
C PHE A 754 -20.13 -27.61 -18.76
N ASP A 755 -20.92 -26.80 -18.04
CA ASP A 755 -22.18 -27.23 -17.45
C ASP A 755 -23.17 -27.68 -18.53
N ARG A 756 -23.24 -26.96 -19.66
CA ARG A 756 -24.10 -27.40 -20.78
C ARG A 756 -23.62 -28.68 -21.43
N ILE A 757 -22.30 -28.84 -21.65
CA ILE A 757 -21.72 -30.09 -22.16
C ILE A 757 -22.11 -31.25 -21.24
N ARG A 758 -21.89 -31.09 -19.93
CA ARG A 758 -22.26 -32.09 -18.92
C ARG A 758 -23.75 -32.39 -18.91
N GLU A 759 -24.61 -31.38 -19.07
CA GLU A 759 -26.06 -31.55 -19.13
C GLU A 759 -26.50 -32.38 -20.35
N ASN A 760 -25.79 -32.23 -21.48
CA ASN A 760 -26.11 -32.90 -22.73
C ASN A 760 -25.54 -34.34 -22.82
N VAL A 761 -24.49 -34.66 -22.07
CA VAL A 761 -23.93 -36.03 -21.99
C VAL A 761 -25.00 -37.10 -21.72
N PRO A 762 -25.82 -37.03 -20.65
CA PRO A 762 -26.85 -38.04 -20.39
C PRO A 762 -28.04 -37.98 -21.37
N ARG A 763 -28.21 -36.87 -22.11
CA ARG A 763 -29.30 -36.69 -23.10
C ARG A 763 -28.94 -37.23 -24.48
N MET A 764 -27.66 -37.42 -24.76
CA MET A 764 -27.14 -37.84 -26.06
C MET A 764 -26.25 -39.10 -25.93
N PRO A 765 -26.75 -40.22 -25.35
CA PRO A 765 -25.92 -41.37 -24.98
C PRO A 765 -25.30 -42.13 -26.18
N ARG A 766 -25.75 -41.87 -27.41
CA ARG A 766 -25.25 -42.49 -28.64
C ARG A 766 -24.40 -41.55 -29.50
N ALA A 767 -24.22 -40.31 -29.07
CA ALA A 767 -23.47 -39.31 -29.82
C ALA A 767 -21.98 -39.37 -29.44
N THR A 768 -21.09 -39.04 -30.39
CA THR A 768 -19.68 -38.84 -30.07
C THR A 768 -19.51 -37.62 -29.17
N PHE A 769 -18.42 -37.55 -28.40
CA PHE A 769 -18.19 -36.40 -27.53
C PHE A 769 -18.10 -35.09 -28.35
N SER A 770 -17.48 -35.11 -29.53
CA SER A 770 -17.52 -33.98 -30.47
C SER A 770 -18.93 -33.52 -30.84
N GLN A 771 -19.86 -34.45 -31.12
CA GLN A 771 -21.25 -34.10 -31.44
C GLN A 771 -21.95 -33.46 -30.24
N ILE A 772 -21.71 -33.97 -29.02
CA ILE A 772 -22.24 -33.40 -27.78
C ILE A 772 -21.71 -31.98 -27.58
N VAL A 773 -20.40 -31.78 -27.78
CA VAL A 773 -19.77 -30.46 -27.63
C VAL A 773 -20.31 -29.48 -28.67
N ASN A 774 -20.31 -29.82 -29.96
CA ASN A 774 -20.87 -28.96 -31.01
C ASN A 774 -22.32 -28.56 -30.74
N ARG A 775 -23.14 -29.50 -30.28
CA ARG A 775 -24.53 -29.22 -29.91
C ARG A 775 -24.61 -28.26 -28.73
N SER A 776 -23.80 -28.50 -27.70
CA SER A 776 -23.77 -27.68 -26.47
C SER A 776 -23.28 -26.27 -26.76
N MET A 777 -22.22 -26.12 -27.57
CA MET A 777 -21.71 -24.82 -28.02
C MET A 777 -22.76 -24.02 -28.78
N SER A 778 -23.46 -24.67 -29.71
CA SER A 778 -24.53 -24.04 -30.51
C SER A 778 -25.69 -23.55 -29.63
N GLU A 779 -25.94 -24.21 -28.50
CA GLU A 779 -26.98 -23.84 -27.53
C GLU A 779 -26.56 -22.69 -26.62
N VAL A 780 -25.26 -22.53 -26.33
CA VAL A 780 -24.74 -21.53 -25.37
C VAL A 780 -24.19 -20.28 -26.04
N ILE A 781 -23.74 -20.33 -27.30
CA ILE A 781 -23.01 -19.23 -27.94
C ILE A 781 -23.75 -17.89 -27.91
N THR A 782 -25.07 -17.89 -28.13
CA THR A 782 -25.87 -16.65 -28.07
C THR A 782 -25.88 -16.07 -26.66
N ARG A 783 -25.98 -16.92 -25.64
CA ARG A 783 -25.92 -16.50 -24.24
C ARG A 783 -24.54 -15.95 -23.90
N SER A 784 -23.47 -16.69 -24.17
CA SER A 784 -22.08 -16.27 -23.91
C SER A 784 -21.78 -14.90 -24.55
N LEU A 785 -22.13 -14.70 -25.82
CA LEU A 785 -21.94 -13.40 -26.49
C LEU A 785 -22.72 -12.25 -25.84
N VAL A 786 -23.95 -12.51 -25.39
CA VAL A 786 -24.81 -11.51 -24.73
C VAL A 786 -24.28 -11.16 -23.35
N THR A 787 -23.86 -12.16 -22.58
CA THR A 787 -23.16 -12.01 -21.29
C THR A 787 -21.91 -11.15 -21.46
N SER A 788 -21.03 -11.50 -22.41
CA SER A 788 -19.82 -10.73 -22.67
C SER A 788 -20.09 -9.32 -23.12
N SER A 789 -21.09 -9.11 -23.97
CA SER A 789 -21.51 -7.76 -24.38
C SER A 789 -21.96 -6.93 -23.17
N SER A 790 -22.76 -7.52 -22.27
CA SER A 790 -23.26 -6.82 -21.08
C SER A 790 -22.17 -6.38 -20.11
N THR A 791 -21.06 -7.12 -20.04
CA THR A 791 -19.87 -6.78 -19.24
C THR A 791 -18.94 -5.80 -19.97
N LEU A 792 -18.87 -5.88 -21.30
CA LEU A 792 -18.07 -4.97 -22.10
C LEU A 792 -18.61 -3.54 -22.12
N PHE A 793 -19.93 -3.32 -22.04
CA PHE A 793 -20.48 -1.95 -22.06
C PHE A 793 -19.99 -1.07 -20.89
N PRO A 794 -20.01 -1.52 -19.62
CA PRO A 794 -19.41 -0.75 -18.53
C PRO A 794 -17.91 -0.52 -18.70
N ILE A 795 -17.17 -1.51 -19.21
CA ILE A 795 -15.72 -1.39 -19.47
C ILE A 795 -15.44 -0.35 -20.57
N VAL A 796 -16.21 -0.36 -21.64
CA VAL A 796 -16.09 0.64 -22.72
C VAL A 796 -16.47 2.03 -22.20
N ALA A 797 -17.52 2.14 -21.38
CA ALA A 797 -17.85 3.41 -20.73
C ALA A 797 -16.72 3.90 -19.81
N LEU A 798 -16.07 3.00 -19.07
CA LEU A 798 -14.88 3.31 -18.28
C LEU A 798 -13.73 3.81 -19.16
N MET A 799 -13.50 3.21 -20.32
CA MET A 799 -12.47 3.67 -21.25
C MET A 799 -12.77 5.04 -21.88
N LEU A 800 -14.03 5.34 -22.13
CA LEU A 800 -14.43 6.62 -22.76
C LEU A 800 -14.46 7.76 -21.73
N PHE A 801 -15.05 7.52 -20.56
CA PHE A 801 -15.37 8.55 -19.56
C PHE A 801 -14.49 8.52 -18.31
N GLY A 802 -13.77 7.42 -18.04
CA GLY A 802 -12.84 7.32 -16.92
C GLY A 802 -11.58 8.15 -17.13
N GLY A 803 -10.92 8.50 -16.02
CA GLY A 803 -9.59 9.13 -16.02
C GLY A 803 -8.48 8.18 -16.48
N GLU A 804 -7.25 8.69 -16.62
CA GLU A 804 -6.11 7.93 -17.16
C GLU A 804 -5.90 6.59 -16.44
N THR A 805 -5.87 6.61 -15.12
CA THR A 805 -5.74 5.41 -14.27
C THR A 805 -6.86 4.39 -14.48
N LEU A 806 -8.11 4.85 -14.60
CA LEU A 806 -9.28 4.00 -14.87
C LEU A 806 -9.28 3.46 -16.30
N ARG A 807 -8.74 4.22 -17.27
CA ARG A 807 -8.62 3.81 -18.67
C ARG A 807 -7.62 2.68 -18.85
N ASP A 808 -6.47 2.75 -18.20
CA ASP A 808 -5.49 1.66 -18.27
C ASP A 808 -6.00 0.39 -17.61
N PHE A 809 -6.67 0.51 -16.46
CA PHE A 809 -7.36 -0.61 -15.83
C PHE A 809 -8.47 -1.18 -16.75
N GLY A 810 -9.29 -0.31 -17.33
CA GLY A 810 -10.35 -0.69 -18.27
C GLY A 810 -9.82 -1.33 -19.54
N PHE A 811 -8.65 -0.91 -20.03
CA PHE A 811 -8.00 -1.49 -21.20
C PHE A 811 -7.55 -2.93 -20.95
N ALA A 812 -6.92 -3.23 -19.79
CA ALA A 812 -6.62 -4.60 -19.40
C ALA A 812 -7.90 -5.46 -19.40
N LEU A 813 -8.95 -5.01 -18.72
CA LEU A 813 -10.22 -5.73 -18.68
C LEU A 813 -10.84 -5.92 -20.07
N LEU A 814 -10.79 -4.92 -20.94
CA LEU A 814 -11.31 -5.00 -22.31
C LEU A 814 -10.63 -6.15 -23.06
N VAL A 815 -9.29 -6.16 -23.08
CA VAL A 815 -8.49 -7.19 -23.77
C VAL A 815 -8.76 -8.57 -23.17
N GLY A 816 -8.74 -8.68 -21.85
CA GLY A 816 -8.91 -9.96 -21.18
C GLY A 816 -10.32 -10.51 -21.25
N VAL A 817 -11.37 -9.69 -21.17
CA VAL A 817 -12.77 -10.11 -21.36
C VAL A 817 -13.02 -10.53 -22.81
N ALA A 818 -12.46 -9.81 -23.78
CA ALA A 818 -12.54 -10.17 -25.19
C ALA A 818 -11.81 -11.50 -25.46
N SER A 819 -10.58 -11.67 -24.94
CA SER A 819 -9.83 -12.92 -25.04
C SER A 819 -10.56 -14.07 -24.34
N GLY A 820 -11.07 -13.85 -23.13
CA GLY A 820 -11.77 -14.87 -22.35
C GLY A 820 -13.05 -15.37 -22.99
N THR A 821 -13.81 -14.49 -23.62
CA THR A 821 -14.99 -14.87 -24.41
C THR A 821 -14.60 -15.73 -25.62
N TYR A 822 -13.46 -15.41 -26.24
CA TYR A 822 -12.94 -16.20 -27.34
C TYR A 822 -12.40 -17.56 -26.87
N SER A 823 -11.63 -17.59 -25.78
CA SER A 823 -10.97 -18.79 -25.28
C SER A 823 -11.96 -19.80 -24.70
N SER A 824 -13.00 -19.36 -23.98
CA SER A 824 -14.07 -20.21 -23.44
C SER A 824 -14.78 -21.00 -24.56
N ILE A 825 -15.09 -20.33 -25.68
CA ILE A 825 -15.85 -20.90 -26.80
C ILE A 825 -14.94 -21.72 -27.72
N PHE A 826 -13.81 -21.16 -28.12
CA PHE A 826 -13.01 -21.68 -29.24
C PHE A 826 -11.76 -22.45 -28.81
N ILE A 827 -11.39 -22.41 -27.51
CA ILE A 827 -10.21 -23.11 -26.99
C ILE A 827 -10.60 -24.16 -25.94
N ALA A 828 -11.29 -23.77 -24.86
CA ALA A 828 -11.60 -24.66 -23.74
C ALA A 828 -12.43 -25.88 -24.17
N ALA A 829 -13.51 -25.68 -24.94
CA ALA A 829 -14.38 -26.76 -25.39
C ALA A 829 -13.71 -27.73 -26.38
N PRO A 830 -12.97 -27.27 -27.42
CA PRO A 830 -12.18 -28.17 -28.27
C PRO A 830 -11.08 -28.95 -27.52
N VAL A 831 -10.38 -28.31 -26.58
CA VAL A 831 -9.35 -28.98 -25.76
C VAL A 831 -9.99 -30.07 -24.89
N LEU A 832 -11.15 -29.80 -24.28
CA LEU A 832 -11.92 -30.80 -23.54
C LEU A 832 -12.32 -31.98 -24.43
N THR A 833 -12.75 -31.69 -25.68
CA THR A 833 -13.12 -32.72 -26.66
C THR A 833 -11.96 -33.66 -26.96
N ALA A 834 -10.79 -33.10 -27.29
CA ALA A 834 -9.59 -33.87 -27.60
C ALA A 834 -9.14 -34.79 -26.44
N TRP A 835 -9.50 -34.43 -25.21
CA TRP A 835 -9.17 -35.23 -24.04
C TRP A 835 -10.21 -36.30 -23.70
N LYS A 836 -11.51 -35.95 -23.75
CA LYS A 836 -12.62 -36.86 -23.41
C LYS A 836 -12.86 -37.92 -24.48
N GLU A 837 -12.61 -37.64 -25.76
CA GLU A 837 -12.70 -38.66 -26.83
C GLU A 837 -11.68 -39.79 -26.70
N ARG A 838 -10.62 -39.60 -25.89
CA ARG A 838 -9.67 -40.68 -25.60
C ARG A 838 -10.23 -41.70 -24.62
N GLU A 839 -11.34 -41.41 -23.95
CA GLU A 839 -11.99 -42.32 -23.00
C GLU A 839 -12.69 -43.48 -23.72
N PRO A 840 -12.64 -44.72 -23.20
CA PRO A 840 -13.29 -45.87 -23.83
C PRO A 840 -14.80 -45.70 -24.05
N LEU A 841 -15.45 -44.86 -23.23
CA LEU A 841 -16.89 -44.59 -23.32
C LEU A 841 -17.29 -43.82 -24.60
N TYR A 842 -16.37 -43.04 -25.17
CA TYR A 842 -16.63 -42.14 -26.31
C TYR A 842 -15.83 -42.52 -27.57
N ARG A 843 -15.15 -43.67 -27.56
CA ARG A 843 -14.39 -44.22 -28.69
C ARG A 843 -15.26 -44.98 -29.68
#